data_AF-A0AAJ1ZJ73-F1
#
_entry.id   AF-A0AAJ1ZJ73-F1
#
_cell.length_a   1.000
_cell.length_b   1.000
_cell.length_c   1.000
_cell.angle_alpha   90.00
_cell.angle_beta   90.00
_cell.angle_gamma   90.00
#
_symmetry.space_group_name_H-M   'P 1'
#
loop_
_entity.id
_entity.type
_entity.pdbx_description
1 polymer ?
#
loop_
_entity_poly.entity_id
_entity_poly.type
_entity_poly.pdbx_seq_one_letter_code
_entity_poly.pdbx_strand_id
1 'polypeptide(L)'
;MTETVAVKIVQRIATELSVQPRQVAAAVQLLDEGSTVPFIARYRKEVTGNLDDTQLRNLEERLLYLRELEDRRASIIHSIDEQDKLTDELRAAIEGADSKQVLEDLYLPYKPKRRTRAQIAREAGLQPLADALLADPKLDPQAEAAKFVDAEKGVADVKAALDGARDILSEQFGETAEILGKLRDYLFNQGRVMSTVVDGKQGDEGEKFRDYYEYSETIRTVPSHRALALFRGRNAGVLMVKLGLGEELDAQVPHPGEAMIAQHCGIANQGRPADKWLSDVCRWCWRVKVQPSIENDLLTQLREEAEAEAIRVFARNLKDLLLAAPAGPKAVIGLDPGLRTGVKVAVVDRTGKLLATDTIYPHEPRRDWDGSLAKLARIAAQTQAELISIGNGTASRETDKLASELIAKHPELKLQKIVVSEAGASVYSASELAAKEFPELDVSLRGAVSIARRLQDPLAELVKIEPKAIGVGQYQHDVNQRELARSLDAVVEDCVNAVGVDANTASVALLARVSGLNATLARNIVEFRDANGPFPSREHLKKVPRLGDKTFEQAAGFLRINNGVNPLDRSSVHPEAYPVVERILAKINKHVADVLGKRESLSGLSPAEFVDDRFGLPTVRDILSELEKPGRDPRPEFKTATFREGVEKISDLTPGMVLEGVVTNVAAFGAFVDIGVHQDGLVHVSAMSTKFIKDPHEVVKAGQVVTVKVLETDVKRQRIALTMRLDDDFAPANAAAGAGTGSQRGAQDRRGGGGGGSARDVRGNNRRESEPAGAMAAAFAKLKR
;
A
#
# COMPACT_ATOMS: atom_id res chain seq x y z
N MET A 1 -18.83 23.67 -11.26
CA MET A 1 -18.34 24.06 -9.93
C MET A 1 -18.43 25.57 -9.81
N THR A 2 -18.96 26.11 -8.72
CA THR A 2 -18.95 27.57 -8.49
C THR A 2 -17.53 28.04 -8.17
N GLU A 3 -17.21 29.28 -8.49
CA GLU A 3 -15.88 29.86 -8.26
C GLU A 3 -15.46 29.78 -6.78
N THR A 4 -16.41 29.96 -5.86
CA THR A 4 -16.21 29.84 -4.41
C THR A 4 -15.79 28.44 -3.98
N VAL A 5 -16.37 27.38 -4.58
CA VAL A 5 -16.02 25.99 -4.26
C VAL A 5 -14.61 25.66 -4.75
N ALA A 6 -14.23 26.14 -5.94
CA ALA A 6 -12.89 25.97 -6.47
C ALA A 6 -11.82 26.58 -5.54
N VAL A 7 -12.06 27.80 -5.06
CA VAL A 7 -11.17 28.48 -4.10
C VAL A 7 -11.02 27.69 -2.80
N LYS A 8 -12.11 27.16 -2.25
CA LYS A 8 -12.11 26.35 -1.02
C LYS A 8 -11.26 25.08 -1.18
N ILE A 9 -11.43 24.37 -2.30
CA ILE A 9 -10.66 23.16 -2.62
C ILE A 9 -9.17 23.49 -2.72
N VAL A 10 -8.83 24.54 -3.48
CA VAL A 10 -7.44 24.98 -3.68
C VAL A 10 -6.77 25.33 -2.35
N GLN A 11 -7.44 26.09 -1.49
CA GLN A 11 -6.90 26.48 -0.18
C GLN A 11 -6.64 25.26 0.71
N ARG A 12 -7.58 24.31 0.74
CA ARG A 12 -7.46 23.11 1.56
C ARG A 12 -6.28 22.23 1.13
N ILE A 13 -6.16 21.96 -0.16
CA ILE A 13 -5.04 21.18 -0.71
C ILE A 13 -3.71 21.90 -0.44
N ALA A 14 -3.68 23.23 -0.58
CA ALA A 14 -2.48 24.02 -0.31
C ALA A 14 -2.01 23.88 1.14
N THR A 15 -2.93 23.92 2.11
CA THR A 15 -2.64 23.66 3.52
C THR A 15 -2.16 22.24 3.76
N GLU A 16 -2.86 21.23 3.21
CA GLU A 16 -2.53 19.82 3.39
C GLU A 16 -1.13 19.47 2.83
N LEU A 17 -0.75 20.08 1.70
CA LEU A 17 0.56 19.87 1.05
C LEU A 17 1.65 20.84 1.51
N SER A 18 1.32 21.81 2.37
CA SER A 18 2.23 22.90 2.78
C SER A 18 2.83 23.68 1.61
N VAL A 19 2.00 24.02 0.62
CA VAL A 19 2.36 24.81 -0.58
C VAL A 19 1.47 26.04 -0.72
N GLN A 20 1.75 26.92 -1.69
CA GLN A 20 0.94 28.13 -1.87
C GLN A 20 -0.33 27.85 -2.69
N PRO A 21 -1.48 28.49 -2.38
CA PRO A 21 -2.73 28.32 -3.13
C PRO A 21 -2.58 28.56 -4.63
N ARG A 22 -1.75 29.54 -5.04
CA ARG A 22 -1.49 29.81 -6.46
C ARG A 22 -0.86 28.62 -7.20
N GLN A 23 -0.02 27.83 -6.52
CA GLN A 23 0.64 26.65 -7.09
C GLN A 23 -0.39 25.55 -7.35
N VAL A 24 -1.28 25.33 -6.39
CA VAL A 24 -2.37 24.36 -6.49
C VAL A 24 -3.35 24.77 -7.59
N ALA A 25 -3.79 26.03 -7.61
CA ALA A 25 -4.70 26.53 -8.64
C ALA A 25 -4.14 26.32 -10.05
N ALA A 26 -2.85 26.64 -10.26
CA ALA A 26 -2.20 26.45 -11.54
C ALA A 26 -2.07 24.97 -11.93
N ALA A 27 -1.74 24.08 -10.98
CA ALA A 27 -1.70 22.64 -11.24
C ALA A 27 -3.09 22.06 -11.55
N VAL A 28 -4.13 22.47 -10.81
CA VAL A 28 -5.53 22.07 -11.07
C VAL A 28 -5.96 22.48 -12.47
N GLN A 29 -5.65 23.73 -12.87
CA GLN A 29 -5.95 24.20 -14.22
C GLN A 29 -5.27 23.33 -15.28
N LEU A 30 -3.99 23.02 -15.12
CA LEU A 30 -3.25 22.18 -16.07
C LEU A 30 -3.83 20.75 -16.18
N LEU A 31 -4.26 20.17 -15.05
CA LEU A 31 -4.90 18.86 -14.99
C LEU A 31 -6.28 18.88 -15.67
N ASP A 32 -7.09 19.90 -15.41
CA ASP A 32 -8.41 20.06 -16.04
C ASP A 32 -8.29 20.33 -17.57
N GLU A 33 -7.21 20.96 -18.01
CA GLU A 33 -6.84 21.12 -19.43
C GLU A 33 -6.26 19.82 -20.06
N GLY A 34 -6.21 18.72 -19.31
CA GLY A 34 -5.78 17.40 -19.78
C GLY A 34 -4.27 17.21 -19.83
N SER A 35 -3.49 18.01 -19.10
CA SER A 35 -2.06 17.77 -18.93
C SER A 35 -1.84 16.64 -17.91
N THR A 36 -0.84 15.79 -18.15
CA THR A 36 -0.52 14.67 -17.26
C THR A 36 0.38 15.10 -16.11
N VAL A 37 0.40 14.34 -15.02
CA VAL A 37 1.31 14.59 -13.89
C VAL A 37 2.78 14.60 -14.32
N PRO A 38 3.30 13.59 -15.06
CA PRO A 38 4.70 13.62 -15.50
C PRO A 38 5.04 14.84 -16.35
N PHE A 39 4.10 15.26 -17.22
CA PHE A 39 4.29 16.44 -18.05
C PHE A 39 4.37 17.72 -17.21
N ILE A 40 3.46 17.89 -16.25
CA ILE A 40 3.43 19.06 -15.37
C ILE A 40 4.72 19.12 -14.53
N ALA A 41 5.09 18.02 -13.90
CA ALA A 41 6.27 17.92 -13.04
C ALA A 41 7.56 18.26 -13.77
N ARG A 42 7.65 17.90 -15.06
CA ARG A 42 8.88 18.08 -15.87
C ARG A 42 8.93 19.41 -16.61
N TYR A 43 7.82 19.83 -17.24
CA TYR A 43 7.80 20.92 -18.22
C TYR A 43 6.94 22.12 -17.82
N ARG A 44 6.29 22.11 -16.65
CA ARG A 44 5.47 23.23 -16.15
C ARG A 44 5.88 23.65 -14.73
N LYS A 45 7.18 23.54 -14.42
CA LYS A 45 7.75 23.87 -13.11
C LYS A 45 7.56 25.34 -12.75
N GLU A 46 7.68 26.24 -13.71
CA GLU A 46 7.50 27.68 -13.51
C GLU A 46 6.06 28.01 -13.11
N VAL A 47 5.11 27.41 -13.81
CA VAL A 47 3.67 27.62 -13.62
C VAL A 47 3.22 27.14 -12.25
N THR A 48 3.74 25.99 -11.80
CA THR A 48 3.38 25.37 -10.52
C THR A 48 4.29 25.78 -9.37
N GLY A 49 5.35 26.56 -9.61
CA GLY A 49 6.35 26.84 -8.58
C GLY A 49 7.14 25.60 -8.13
N ASN A 50 7.40 24.69 -9.06
CA ASN A 50 8.22 23.49 -8.92
C ASN A 50 7.61 22.43 -7.98
N LEU A 51 6.32 22.13 -8.15
CA LEU A 51 5.71 20.95 -7.54
C LEU A 51 6.31 19.68 -8.15
N ASP A 52 6.71 18.73 -7.31
CA ASP A 52 7.23 17.44 -7.76
C ASP A 52 6.13 16.40 -8.04
N ASP A 53 6.50 15.24 -8.60
CA ASP A 53 5.57 14.15 -8.91
C ASP A 53 4.76 13.70 -7.67
N THR A 54 5.39 13.62 -6.50
CA THR A 54 4.71 13.16 -5.28
C THR A 54 3.66 14.18 -4.84
N GLN A 55 4.00 15.47 -4.87
CA GLN A 55 3.06 16.54 -4.56
C GLN A 55 1.91 16.60 -5.56
N LEU A 56 2.18 16.43 -6.86
CA LEU A 56 1.15 16.44 -7.90
C LEU A 56 0.22 15.22 -7.85
N ARG A 57 0.74 14.03 -7.54
CA ARG A 57 -0.09 12.82 -7.31
C ARG A 57 -0.99 12.98 -6.09
N ASN A 58 -0.45 13.48 -4.98
CA ASN A 58 -1.26 13.76 -3.78
C ASN A 58 -2.31 14.85 -4.06
N LEU A 59 -1.95 15.89 -4.83
CA LEU A 59 -2.88 16.93 -5.26
C LEU A 59 -4.02 16.35 -6.10
N GLU A 60 -3.73 15.51 -7.09
CA GLU A 60 -4.72 14.87 -7.96
C GLU A 60 -5.71 14.02 -7.16
N GLU A 61 -5.22 13.20 -6.23
CA GLU A 61 -6.07 12.38 -5.37
C GLU A 61 -6.96 13.22 -4.44
N ARG A 62 -6.38 14.25 -3.81
CA ARG A 62 -7.13 15.16 -2.92
C ARG A 62 -8.14 16.01 -3.69
N LEU A 63 -7.81 16.44 -4.90
CA LEU A 63 -8.71 17.16 -5.79
C LEU A 63 -9.96 16.32 -6.09
N LEU A 64 -9.78 15.04 -6.45
CA LEU A 64 -10.90 14.12 -6.70
C LEU A 64 -11.79 13.97 -5.46
N TYR A 65 -11.20 13.67 -4.29
CA TYR A 65 -11.96 13.47 -3.05
C TYR A 65 -12.74 14.73 -2.66
N LEU A 66 -12.12 15.91 -2.75
CA LEU A 66 -12.76 17.16 -2.34
C LEU A 66 -13.86 17.58 -3.32
N ARG A 67 -13.71 17.29 -4.62
CA ARG A 67 -14.79 17.45 -5.61
C ARG A 67 -16.01 16.60 -5.25
N GLU A 68 -15.80 15.32 -4.96
CA GLU A 68 -16.87 14.42 -4.52
C GLU A 68 -17.54 14.87 -3.22
N LEU A 69 -16.76 15.41 -2.27
CA LEU A 69 -17.29 15.95 -1.02
C LEU A 69 -18.22 17.14 -1.27
N GLU A 70 -17.82 18.07 -2.13
CA GLU A 70 -18.61 19.27 -2.43
C GLU A 70 -19.84 18.95 -3.28
N ASP A 71 -19.75 18.00 -4.22
CA ASP A 71 -20.90 17.49 -4.97
C ASP A 71 -21.92 16.82 -4.02
N ARG A 72 -21.43 16.01 -3.07
CA ARG A 72 -22.29 15.37 -2.06
C ARG A 72 -22.92 16.40 -1.12
N ARG A 73 -22.17 17.44 -0.74
CA ARG A 73 -22.67 18.56 0.07
C ARG A 73 -23.84 19.26 -0.62
N ALA A 74 -23.70 19.59 -1.90
CA ALA A 74 -24.76 20.22 -2.69
C ALA A 74 -26.01 19.32 -2.77
N SER A 75 -25.83 18.02 -3.00
CA SER A 75 -26.93 17.04 -3.02
C SER A 75 -27.68 16.97 -1.69
N ILE A 76 -26.97 17.03 -0.56
CA ILE A 76 -27.57 17.00 0.77
C ILE A 76 -28.34 18.28 1.05
N ILE A 77 -27.76 19.45 0.74
CA ILE A 77 -28.44 20.74 0.86
C ILE A 77 -29.75 20.71 0.09
N HIS A 78 -29.72 20.28 -1.18
CA HIS A 78 -30.92 20.18 -2.02
C HIS A 78 -31.97 19.25 -1.40
N SER A 79 -31.57 18.06 -0.97
CA SER A 79 -32.49 17.07 -0.40
C SER A 79 -33.18 17.55 0.88
N ILE A 80 -32.53 18.38 1.69
CA ILE A 80 -33.11 18.94 2.93
C ILE A 80 -33.99 20.15 2.60
N ASP A 81 -33.60 20.95 1.63
CA ASP A 81 -34.35 22.11 1.14
C ASP A 81 -35.70 21.68 0.54
N GLU A 82 -35.72 20.60 -0.26
CA GLU A 82 -36.95 19.97 -0.79
C GLU A 82 -37.94 19.50 0.28
N GLN A 83 -37.48 19.33 1.52
CA GLN A 83 -38.32 18.93 2.66
C GLN A 83 -38.77 20.14 3.51
N ASP A 84 -38.43 21.37 3.12
CA ASP A 84 -38.63 22.60 3.88
C ASP A 84 -38.03 22.52 5.30
N LYS A 85 -36.91 21.80 5.45
CA LYS A 85 -36.22 21.60 6.75
C LYS A 85 -34.86 22.28 6.84
N LEU A 86 -34.44 23.01 5.81
CA LEU A 86 -33.12 23.62 5.76
C LEU A 86 -33.11 24.98 6.48
N THR A 87 -32.86 24.96 7.78
CA THR A 87 -32.61 26.17 8.59
C THR A 87 -31.25 26.79 8.27
N ASP A 88 -31.07 28.08 8.53
CA ASP A 88 -29.78 28.78 8.33
C ASP A 88 -28.65 28.17 9.17
N GLU A 89 -28.94 27.74 10.40
CA GLU A 89 -27.98 27.08 11.28
C GLU A 89 -27.51 25.73 10.71
N LEU A 90 -28.46 24.91 10.23
CA LEU A 90 -28.17 23.63 9.58
C LEU A 90 -27.39 23.82 8.27
N ARG A 91 -27.76 24.83 7.46
CA ARG A 91 -27.01 25.18 6.25
C ARG A 91 -25.56 25.52 6.59
N ALA A 92 -25.34 26.39 7.58
CA ALA A 92 -23.99 26.76 8.01
C ALA A 92 -23.20 25.54 8.53
N ALA A 93 -23.83 24.64 9.29
CA ALA A 93 -23.21 23.40 9.75
C ALA A 93 -22.82 22.48 8.58
N ILE A 94 -23.72 22.30 7.62
CA ILE A 94 -23.47 21.51 6.41
C ILE A 94 -22.37 22.12 5.57
N GLU A 95 -22.29 23.45 5.43
CA GLU A 95 -21.23 24.16 4.69
C GLU A 95 -19.86 24.11 5.39
N GLY A 96 -19.89 24.07 6.72
CA GLY A 96 -18.72 23.92 7.59
C GLY A 96 -18.17 22.49 7.69
N ALA A 97 -18.95 21.47 7.30
CA ALA A 97 -18.53 20.06 7.40
C ALA A 97 -17.25 19.80 6.58
N ASP A 98 -16.23 19.24 7.23
CA ASP A 98 -14.89 19.03 6.67
C ASP A 98 -14.65 17.60 6.16
N SER A 99 -15.57 16.67 6.42
CA SER A 99 -15.48 15.27 6.05
C SER A 99 -16.82 14.73 5.53
N LYS A 100 -16.76 13.66 4.73
CA LYS A 100 -17.97 12.96 4.27
C LYS A 100 -18.78 12.41 5.45
N GLN A 101 -18.12 12.00 6.53
CA GLN A 101 -18.77 11.47 7.72
C GLN A 101 -19.62 12.52 8.44
N VAL A 102 -19.06 13.68 8.77
CA VAL A 102 -19.80 14.78 9.43
C VAL A 102 -20.99 15.21 8.58
N LEU A 103 -20.80 15.22 7.26
CA LEU A 103 -21.84 15.57 6.30
C LEU A 103 -22.99 14.55 6.30
N GLU A 104 -22.70 13.24 6.33
CA GLU A 104 -23.73 12.20 6.44
C GLU A 104 -24.41 12.20 7.82
N ASP A 105 -23.69 12.49 8.91
CA ASP A 105 -24.26 12.62 10.26
C ASP A 105 -25.30 13.74 10.32
N LEU A 106 -25.00 14.92 9.74
CA LEU A 106 -25.93 16.05 9.65
C LEU A 106 -27.13 15.74 8.75
N TYR A 107 -26.95 14.90 7.72
CA TYR A 107 -28.02 14.50 6.82
C TYR A 107 -28.92 13.39 7.38
N LEU A 108 -28.45 12.64 8.38
CA LEU A 108 -29.09 11.42 8.87
C LEU A 108 -30.56 11.60 9.28
N PRO A 109 -30.99 12.70 9.94
CA PRO A 109 -32.41 12.92 10.27
C PRO A 109 -33.32 13.11 9.04
N TYR A 110 -32.76 13.60 7.94
CA TYR A 110 -33.49 14.01 6.72
C TYR A 110 -33.36 12.98 5.59
N LYS A 111 -32.49 11.99 5.76
CA LYS A 111 -32.27 10.93 4.78
C LYS A 111 -33.57 10.12 4.61
N PRO A 112 -34.05 9.91 3.38
CA PRO A 112 -35.23 9.06 3.14
C PRO A 112 -35.00 7.65 3.70
N LYS A 113 -35.92 7.18 4.56
CA LYS A 113 -35.82 5.89 5.26
C LYS A 113 -36.94 4.95 4.86
N ARG A 114 -36.64 3.65 4.92
CA ARG A 114 -37.69 2.62 4.97
C ARG A 114 -38.47 2.78 6.27
N ARG A 115 -39.75 2.41 6.26
CA ARG A 115 -40.67 2.51 7.41
C ARG A 115 -40.06 1.88 8.68
N THR A 116 -39.49 2.72 9.57
CA THR A 116 -38.80 2.28 10.79
C THR A 116 -39.79 2.00 11.92
N ARG A 117 -39.36 1.33 12.99
CA ARG A 117 -40.20 1.15 14.19
C ARG A 117 -40.62 2.49 14.81
N ALA A 118 -39.71 3.47 14.82
CA ALA A 118 -40.01 4.83 15.25
C ALA A 118 -41.06 5.49 14.34
N GLN A 119 -40.93 5.35 13.02
CA GLN A 119 -41.93 5.88 12.08
C GLN A 119 -43.30 5.23 12.27
N ILE A 120 -43.37 3.91 12.45
CA ILE A 120 -44.62 3.19 12.78
C ILE A 120 -45.21 3.73 14.08
N ALA A 121 -44.40 3.96 15.10
CA ALA A 121 -44.84 4.53 16.37
C ALA A 121 -45.35 5.98 16.22
N ARG A 122 -44.72 6.81 15.38
CA ARG A 122 -45.20 8.17 15.06
C ARG A 122 -46.54 8.13 14.35
N GLU A 123 -46.69 7.26 13.36
CA GLU A 123 -47.95 7.03 12.62
C GLU A 123 -49.07 6.50 13.54
N ALA A 124 -48.73 5.71 14.54
CA ALA A 124 -49.65 5.25 15.58
C ALA A 124 -50.00 6.34 16.62
N GLY A 125 -49.39 7.53 16.54
CA GLY A 125 -49.67 8.65 17.43
C GLY A 125 -48.92 8.63 18.76
N LEU A 126 -47.77 7.96 18.84
CA LEU A 126 -46.99 7.82 20.09
C LEU A 126 -45.95 8.94 20.32
N GLN A 127 -45.78 9.87 19.38
CA GLN A 127 -44.86 11.02 19.55
C GLN A 127 -45.19 11.86 20.81
N PRO A 128 -46.47 12.22 21.10
CA PRO A 128 -46.78 12.99 22.30
C PRO A 128 -46.44 12.26 23.61
N LEU A 129 -46.53 10.92 23.64
CA LEU A 129 -46.11 10.11 24.79
C LEU A 129 -44.60 10.22 25.02
N ALA A 130 -43.81 10.07 23.95
CA ALA A 130 -42.35 10.20 24.01
C ALA A 130 -41.92 11.60 24.50
N ASP A 131 -42.53 12.65 23.95
CA ASP A 131 -42.23 14.04 24.29
C ASP A 131 -42.61 14.36 25.75
N ALA A 132 -43.78 13.89 26.21
CA ALA A 132 -44.26 14.13 27.56
C ALA A 132 -43.33 13.49 28.61
N LEU A 133 -42.95 12.22 28.41
CA LEU A 133 -42.08 11.50 29.35
C LEU A 133 -40.65 12.06 29.37
N LEU A 134 -40.17 12.61 28.26
CA LEU A 134 -38.87 13.28 28.20
C LEU A 134 -38.91 14.66 28.89
N ALA A 135 -39.97 15.43 28.67
CA ALA A 135 -40.11 16.79 29.20
C ALA A 135 -40.38 16.84 30.71
N ASP A 136 -41.17 15.90 31.25
CA ASP A 136 -41.44 15.80 32.68
C ASP A 136 -41.19 14.39 33.23
N PRO A 137 -39.97 14.13 33.76
CA PRO A 137 -39.63 12.83 34.34
C PRO A 137 -40.42 12.44 35.59
N LYS A 138 -41.29 13.33 36.12
CA LYS A 138 -42.17 13.03 37.26
C LYS A 138 -43.40 12.23 36.87
N LEU A 139 -43.74 12.18 35.58
CA LEU A 139 -44.85 11.39 35.07
C LEU A 139 -44.58 9.90 35.24
N ASP A 140 -45.60 9.12 35.60
CA ASP A 140 -45.52 7.66 35.61
C ASP A 140 -45.66 7.11 34.19
N PRO A 141 -44.61 6.47 33.62
CA PRO A 141 -44.67 5.93 32.26
C PRO A 141 -45.83 4.97 32.02
N GLN A 142 -46.20 4.15 33.01
CA GLN A 142 -47.28 3.17 32.85
C GLN A 142 -48.64 3.88 32.73
N ALA A 143 -48.89 4.86 33.60
CA ALA A 143 -50.14 5.62 33.61
C ALA A 143 -50.30 6.49 32.36
N GLU A 144 -49.21 7.12 31.90
CA GLU A 144 -49.23 7.94 30.69
C GLU A 144 -49.40 7.08 29.44
N ALA A 145 -48.68 5.97 29.32
CA ALA A 145 -48.76 5.09 28.17
C ALA A 145 -50.13 4.38 28.02
N ALA A 146 -50.85 4.16 29.13
CA ALA A 146 -52.22 3.63 29.09
C ALA A 146 -53.19 4.50 28.25
N LYS A 147 -52.93 5.82 28.16
CA LYS A 147 -53.75 6.76 27.36
C LYS A 147 -53.58 6.58 25.85
N PHE A 148 -52.54 5.86 25.44
CA PHE A 148 -52.15 5.66 24.03
C PHE A 148 -52.35 4.22 23.55
N VAL A 149 -52.95 3.34 24.36
CA VAL A 149 -53.27 1.96 23.95
C VAL A 149 -54.42 2.00 22.95
N ASP A 150 -54.15 1.53 21.74
CA ASP A 150 -55.07 1.55 20.61
C ASP A 150 -54.72 0.38 19.68
N ALA A 151 -55.46 -0.74 19.83
CA ALA A 151 -55.21 -1.96 19.07
C ALA A 151 -55.43 -1.76 17.56
N GLU A 152 -56.31 -0.83 17.16
CA GLU A 152 -56.58 -0.52 15.75
C GLU A 152 -55.39 0.19 15.09
N LYS A 153 -54.62 0.96 15.86
CA LYS A 153 -53.35 1.58 15.43
C LYS A 153 -52.13 0.67 15.64
N GLY A 154 -52.33 -0.58 16.03
CA GLY A 154 -51.25 -1.54 16.26
C GLY A 154 -50.56 -1.42 17.63
N VAL A 155 -51.15 -0.69 18.58
CA VAL A 155 -50.63 -0.53 19.95
C VAL A 155 -51.46 -1.38 20.90
N ALA A 156 -51.08 -2.67 21.02
CA ALA A 156 -51.90 -3.69 21.69
C ALA A 156 -51.99 -3.54 23.22
N ASP A 157 -50.96 -2.99 23.86
CA ASP A 157 -50.88 -2.84 25.30
C ASP A 157 -49.95 -1.67 25.71
N VAL A 158 -49.90 -1.40 27.02
CA VAL A 158 -49.04 -0.34 27.60
C VAL A 158 -47.57 -0.55 27.26
N LYS A 159 -47.12 -1.80 27.18
CA LYS A 159 -45.74 -2.14 26.83
C LYS A 159 -45.44 -1.74 25.38
N ALA A 160 -46.34 -2.03 24.44
CA ALA A 160 -46.21 -1.64 23.04
C ALA A 160 -46.16 -0.12 22.88
N ALA A 161 -46.95 0.63 23.65
CA ALA A 161 -46.91 2.09 23.67
C ALA A 161 -45.53 2.61 24.16
N LEU A 162 -45.01 2.06 25.25
CA LEU A 162 -43.69 2.42 25.79
C LEU A 162 -42.52 1.99 24.90
N ASP A 163 -42.61 0.83 24.25
CA ASP A 163 -41.63 0.35 23.27
C ASP A 163 -41.61 1.25 22.02
N GLY A 164 -42.78 1.68 21.55
CA GLY A 164 -42.89 2.64 20.45
C GLY A 164 -42.32 4.01 20.80
N ALA A 165 -42.66 4.55 21.99
CA ALA A 165 -42.09 5.79 22.48
C ALA A 165 -40.56 5.70 22.67
N ARG A 166 -40.04 4.56 23.16
CA ARG A 166 -38.60 4.29 23.27
C ARG A 166 -37.94 4.32 21.89
N ASP A 167 -38.54 3.67 20.90
CA ASP A 167 -37.98 3.60 19.55
C ASP A 167 -37.94 4.99 18.88
N ILE A 168 -38.94 5.86 19.14
CA ILE A 168 -38.95 7.28 18.74
C ILE A 168 -37.76 8.03 19.35
N LEU A 169 -37.63 8.03 20.68
CA LEU A 169 -36.55 8.73 21.37
C LEU A 169 -35.18 8.18 21.00
N SER A 170 -35.05 6.86 20.85
CA SER A 170 -33.79 6.22 20.45
C SER A 170 -33.37 6.58 19.03
N GLU A 171 -34.32 6.78 18.10
CA GLU A 171 -34.03 7.32 16.78
C GLU A 171 -33.58 8.78 16.86
N GLN A 172 -34.31 9.62 17.60
CA GLN A 172 -33.95 11.03 17.76
C GLN A 172 -32.55 11.21 18.37
N PHE A 173 -32.24 10.47 19.43
CA PHE A 173 -30.92 10.56 20.10
C PHE A 173 -29.82 9.99 19.20
N GLY A 174 -30.07 8.85 18.55
CA GLY A 174 -29.10 8.17 17.70
C GLY A 174 -28.82 8.83 16.36
N GLU A 175 -29.55 9.89 16.02
CA GLU A 175 -29.37 10.66 14.77
C GLU A 175 -28.89 12.09 15.03
N THR A 176 -28.55 12.42 16.28
CA THR A 176 -28.03 13.74 16.62
C THR A 176 -26.53 13.81 16.32
N ALA A 177 -26.14 14.62 15.32
CA ALA A 177 -24.76 14.69 14.82
C ALA A 177 -23.72 15.01 15.92
N GLU A 178 -24.06 15.91 16.86
CA GLU A 178 -23.14 16.29 17.94
C GLU A 178 -22.76 15.12 18.85
N ILE A 179 -23.74 14.31 19.28
CA ILE A 179 -23.47 13.16 20.16
C ILE A 179 -22.82 12.01 19.40
N LEU A 180 -23.18 11.79 18.13
CA LEU A 180 -22.51 10.81 17.27
C LEU A 180 -21.02 11.14 17.12
N GLY A 181 -20.69 12.41 16.85
CA GLY A 181 -19.30 12.89 16.82
C GLY A 181 -18.56 12.62 18.12
N LYS A 182 -19.13 13.02 19.27
CA LYS A 182 -18.51 12.78 20.59
C LYS A 182 -18.29 11.30 20.90
N LEU A 183 -19.27 10.44 20.60
CA LEU A 183 -19.16 9.00 20.85
C LEU A 183 -18.15 8.33 19.91
N ARG A 184 -18.08 8.77 18.64
CA ARG A 184 -17.07 8.32 17.68
C ARG A 184 -15.67 8.71 18.13
N ASP A 185 -15.46 9.96 18.53
CA ASP A 185 -14.17 10.43 19.05
C ASP A 185 -13.78 9.67 20.31
N TYR A 186 -14.73 9.41 21.21
CA TYR A 186 -14.49 8.64 22.42
C TYR A 186 -14.05 7.20 22.11
N LEU A 187 -14.76 6.51 21.22
CA LEU A 187 -14.40 5.16 20.76
C LEU A 187 -13.10 5.13 19.94
N PHE A 188 -12.81 6.15 19.15
CA PHE A 188 -11.54 6.23 18.42
C PHE A 188 -10.34 6.40 19.38
N ASN A 189 -10.51 7.15 20.45
CA ASN A 189 -9.44 7.42 21.40
C ASN A 189 -9.23 6.28 22.43
N GLN A 190 -10.31 5.68 22.93
CA GLN A 190 -10.27 4.69 24.02
C GLN A 190 -10.64 3.27 23.56
N GLY A 191 -11.36 3.15 22.45
CA GLY A 191 -11.88 1.88 21.98
C GLY A 191 -10.78 0.91 21.59
N ARG A 192 -11.06 -0.37 21.83
CA ARG A 192 -10.16 -1.49 21.62
C ARG A 192 -10.73 -2.41 20.56
N VAL A 193 -9.96 -2.64 19.51
CA VAL A 193 -10.23 -3.70 18.54
C VAL A 193 -9.89 -5.02 19.20
N MET A 194 -10.89 -5.88 19.32
CA MET A 194 -10.78 -7.19 19.96
C MET A 194 -11.07 -8.29 18.94
N SER A 195 -10.32 -9.37 19.01
CA SER A 195 -10.54 -10.55 18.16
C SER A 195 -10.58 -11.83 18.99
N THR A 196 -11.53 -12.69 18.64
CA THR A 196 -11.68 -14.04 19.17
C THR A 196 -11.80 -15.05 18.04
N VAL A 197 -11.26 -16.26 18.23
CA VAL A 197 -11.44 -17.35 17.26
C VAL A 197 -12.88 -17.87 17.29
N VAL A 198 -13.42 -18.19 16.12
CA VAL A 198 -14.71 -18.85 15.98
C VAL A 198 -14.56 -20.32 16.40
N ASP A 199 -15.48 -20.80 17.25
CA ASP A 199 -15.47 -22.19 17.72
C ASP A 199 -15.41 -23.20 16.55
N GLY A 200 -14.46 -24.13 16.59
CA GLY A 200 -14.26 -25.16 15.57
C GLY A 200 -13.45 -24.71 14.34
N LYS A 201 -12.90 -23.50 14.32
CA LYS A 201 -12.07 -22.97 13.22
C LYS A 201 -10.56 -22.97 13.49
N GLN A 202 -10.09 -23.73 14.47
CA GLN A 202 -8.67 -23.87 14.86
C GLN A 202 -7.88 -24.88 14.01
N GLY A 203 -8.40 -25.36 12.88
CA GLY A 203 -7.70 -26.28 11.99
C GLY A 203 -6.55 -25.61 11.21
N ASP A 204 -6.01 -26.31 10.21
CA ASP A 204 -4.83 -25.87 9.44
C ASP A 204 -4.98 -24.46 8.81
N GLU A 205 -6.18 -24.09 8.35
CA GLU A 205 -6.44 -22.74 7.84
C GLU A 205 -6.44 -21.67 8.95
N GLY A 206 -6.88 -22.05 10.15
CA GLY A 206 -6.95 -21.18 11.31
C GLY A 206 -5.61 -20.90 11.97
N GLU A 207 -4.66 -21.83 11.92
CA GLU A 207 -3.34 -21.69 12.58
C GLU A 207 -2.56 -20.47 12.07
N LYS A 208 -2.84 -20.02 10.83
CA LYS A 208 -2.31 -18.77 10.25
C LYS A 208 -2.69 -17.52 11.04
N PHE A 209 -3.79 -17.55 11.77
CA PHE A 209 -4.34 -16.44 12.55
C PHE A 209 -4.18 -16.62 14.06
N ARG A 210 -3.38 -17.60 14.50
CA ARG A 210 -3.21 -17.93 15.92
C ARG A 210 -2.81 -16.74 16.79
N ASP A 211 -1.95 -15.87 16.26
CA ASP A 211 -1.49 -14.65 16.94
C ASP A 211 -2.66 -13.67 17.23
N TYR A 212 -3.84 -13.90 16.64
CA TYR A 212 -5.05 -13.07 16.74
C TYR A 212 -6.27 -13.80 17.35
N TYR A 213 -6.09 -15.00 17.92
CA TYR A 213 -7.18 -15.77 18.56
C TYR A 213 -7.69 -15.13 19.85
N GLU A 214 -6.82 -14.42 20.56
CA GLU A 214 -7.16 -13.61 21.72
C GLU A 214 -6.33 -12.33 21.62
N TYR A 215 -6.89 -11.35 20.91
CA TYR A 215 -6.21 -10.11 20.60
C TYR A 215 -7.02 -8.92 21.10
N SER A 216 -6.32 -7.92 21.63
CA SER A 216 -6.92 -6.66 22.07
C SER A 216 -5.90 -5.53 21.96
N GLU A 217 -6.21 -4.52 21.17
CA GLU A 217 -5.37 -3.32 21.02
C GLU A 217 -6.24 -2.07 20.82
N THR A 218 -5.79 -0.92 21.32
CA THR A 218 -6.48 0.36 21.09
C THR A 218 -6.53 0.68 19.59
N ILE A 219 -7.70 1.03 19.06
CA ILE A 219 -7.94 1.19 17.62
C ILE A 219 -6.92 2.13 16.95
N ARG A 220 -6.63 3.29 17.56
CA ARG A 220 -5.68 4.29 17.02
C ARG A 220 -4.24 3.80 16.90
N THR A 221 -3.86 2.71 17.59
CA THR A 221 -2.48 2.19 17.57
C THR A 221 -2.33 0.94 16.72
N VAL A 222 -3.44 0.39 16.19
CA VAL A 222 -3.42 -0.82 15.37
C VAL A 222 -2.68 -0.52 14.07
N PRO A 223 -1.52 -1.16 13.80
CA PRO A 223 -0.77 -0.93 12.58
C PRO A 223 -1.46 -1.62 11.39
N SER A 224 -1.27 -1.08 10.19
CA SER A 224 -1.88 -1.54 8.93
C SER A 224 -1.83 -3.07 8.76
N HIS A 225 -0.65 -3.69 8.90
CA HIS A 225 -0.49 -5.13 8.70
C HIS A 225 -1.30 -6.00 9.70
N ARG A 226 -1.47 -5.55 10.95
CA ARG A 226 -2.32 -6.25 11.95
C ARG A 226 -3.80 -6.06 11.62
N ALA A 227 -4.21 -4.85 11.26
CA ALA A 227 -5.58 -4.58 10.82
C ALA A 227 -5.97 -5.47 9.63
N LEU A 228 -5.13 -5.53 8.59
CA LEU A 228 -5.37 -6.39 7.42
C LEU A 228 -5.43 -7.88 7.80
N ALA A 229 -4.57 -8.36 8.70
CA ALA A 229 -4.61 -9.74 9.17
C ALA A 229 -5.92 -10.06 9.92
N LEU A 230 -6.39 -9.14 10.78
CA LEU A 230 -7.67 -9.25 11.49
C LEU A 230 -8.84 -9.32 10.51
N PHE A 231 -8.91 -8.41 9.53
CA PHE A 231 -9.99 -8.40 8.53
C PHE A 231 -9.92 -9.60 7.60
N ARG A 232 -8.73 -10.09 7.25
CA ARG A 232 -8.56 -11.34 6.51
C ARG A 232 -9.10 -12.54 7.29
N GLY A 233 -8.77 -12.64 8.58
CA GLY A 233 -9.29 -13.70 9.45
C GLY A 233 -10.81 -13.62 9.62
N ARG A 234 -11.36 -12.41 9.70
CA ARG A 234 -12.82 -12.16 9.71
C ARG A 234 -13.48 -12.62 8.40
N ASN A 235 -12.91 -12.24 7.25
CA ASN A 235 -13.45 -12.60 5.93
C ASN A 235 -13.34 -14.10 5.65
N ALA A 236 -12.31 -14.77 6.19
CA ALA A 236 -12.17 -16.23 6.14
C ALA A 236 -13.13 -16.96 7.11
N GLY A 237 -13.88 -16.24 7.95
CA GLY A 237 -14.77 -16.81 8.95
C GLY A 237 -14.05 -17.52 10.11
N VAL A 238 -12.78 -17.20 10.34
CA VAL A 238 -11.95 -17.76 11.42
C VAL A 238 -12.01 -16.88 12.67
N LEU A 239 -12.05 -15.55 12.50
CA LEU A 239 -12.04 -14.59 13.60
C LEU A 239 -13.36 -13.82 13.68
N MET A 240 -13.80 -13.52 14.90
CA MET A 240 -14.78 -12.47 15.18
C MET A 240 -14.03 -11.22 15.64
N VAL A 241 -14.16 -10.12 14.90
CA VAL A 241 -13.54 -8.83 15.23
C VAL A 241 -14.61 -7.86 15.69
N LYS A 242 -14.40 -7.22 16.85
CA LYS A 242 -15.31 -6.23 17.45
C LYS A 242 -14.58 -4.98 17.94
N LEU A 243 -15.31 -3.88 18.09
CA LEU A 243 -14.85 -2.67 18.78
C LEU A 243 -15.65 -2.48 20.08
N GLY A 244 -14.94 -2.37 21.20
CA GLY A 244 -15.52 -2.08 22.52
C GLY A 244 -14.60 -1.19 23.35
N LEU A 245 -14.92 -0.98 24.63
CA LEU A 245 -14.05 -0.22 25.54
C LEU A 245 -13.12 -1.12 26.38
N GLY A 246 -13.24 -2.44 26.21
CA GLY A 246 -12.53 -3.43 27.02
C GLY A 246 -13.30 -3.78 28.28
N GLU A 247 -12.94 -4.89 28.93
CA GLU A 247 -13.74 -5.54 29.97
C GLU A 247 -14.14 -4.61 31.12
N GLU A 248 -13.21 -3.79 31.63
CA GLU A 248 -13.46 -2.90 32.77
C GLU A 248 -14.48 -1.79 32.45
N LEU A 249 -14.34 -1.12 31.31
CA LEU A 249 -15.22 -0.02 30.91
C LEU A 249 -16.54 -0.54 30.33
N ASP A 250 -16.51 -1.65 29.60
CA ASP A 250 -17.71 -2.28 29.04
C ASP A 250 -18.65 -2.81 30.14
N ALA A 251 -18.09 -3.17 31.31
CA ALA A 251 -18.83 -3.65 32.48
C ALA A 251 -19.39 -2.54 33.39
N GLN A 252 -19.04 -1.27 33.17
CA GLN A 252 -19.59 -0.17 33.97
C GLN A 252 -21.11 -0.04 33.79
N VAL A 253 -21.80 0.34 34.88
CA VAL A 253 -23.25 0.57 34.89
C VAL A 253 -23.52 1.96 35.48
N PRO A 254 -24.01 2.92 34.68
CA PRO A 254 -24.26 2.84 33.24
C PRO A 254 -22.96 2.73 32.42
N HIS A 255 -23.04 2.14 31.24
CA HIS A 255 -21.91 2.10 30.31
C HIS A 255 -21.53 3.53 29.90
N PRO A 256 -20.25 3.88 29.67
CA PRO A 256 -19.83 5.26 29.38
C PRO A 256 -20.59 5.90 28.20
N GLY A 257 -20.79 5.14 27.11
CA GLY A 257 -21.60 5.60 25.97
C GLY A 257 -23.07 5.88 26.31
N GLU A 258 -23.65 5.11 27.25
CA GLU A 258 -25.03 5.34 27.73
C GLU A 258 -25.09 6.63 28.56
N ALA A 259 -24.09 6.86 29.41
CA ALA A 259 -23.97 8.06 30.23
C ALA A 259 -23.79 9.32 29.37
N MET A 260 -23.00 9.25 28.29
CA MET A 260 -22.81 10.37 27.35
C MET A 260 -24.11 10.75 26.63
N ILE A 261 -24.90 9.76 26.20
CA ILE A 261 -26.23 10.01 25.61
C ILE A 261 -27.16 10.64 26.65
N ALA A 262 -27.23 10.06 27.85
CA ALA A 262 -28.07 10.59 28.92
C ALA A 262 -27.72 12.04 29.27
N GLN A 263 -26.43 12.35 29.42
CA GLN A 263 -25.95 13.70 29.68
C GLN A 263 -26.32 14.68 28.56
N HIS A 264 -26.16 14.29 27.30
CA HIS A 264 -26.50 15.13 26.16
C HIS A 264 -27.99 15.43 26.08
N CYS A 265 -28.84 14.45 26.40
CA CYS A 265 -30.29 14.58 26.40
C CYS A 265 -30.87 15.17 27.70
N GLY A 266 -30.03 15.56 28.68
CA GLY A 266 -30.49 16.09 29.98
C GLY A 266 -31.16 15.06 30.89
N ILE A 267 -30.92 13.76 30.67
CA ILE A 267 -31.48 12.66 31.44
C ILE A 267 -30.55 12.35 32.62
N ALA A 268 -31.10 12.39 33.83
CA ALA A 268 -30.40 12.04 35.06
C ALA A 268 -31.29 11.17 35.93
N ASN A 269 -30.75 10.09 36.49
CA ASN A 269 -31.50 9.23 37.39
C ASN A 269 -31.48 9.81 38.81
N GLN A 270 -32.60 10.42 39.21
CA GLN A 270 -32.84 11.04 40.50
C GLN A 270 -33.91 10.28 41.31
N GLY A 271 -34.32 9.10 40.85
CA GLY A 271 -35.38 8.30 41.45
C GLY A 271 -36.81 8.78 41.12
N ARG A 272 -37.00 9.59 40.08
CA ARG A 272 -38.33 10.01 39.61
C ARG A 272 -39.01 8.88 38.82
N PRO A 273 -40.36 8.85 38.73
CA PRO A 273 -41.09 7.76 38.09
C PRO A 273 -40.63 7.39 36.67
N ALA A 274 -40.30 8.35 35.81
CA ALA A 274 -39.84 8.06 34.44
C ALA A 274 -38.33 7.80 34.31
N ASP A 275 -37.51 8.10 35.33
CA ASP A 275 -36.04 8.07 35.22
C ASP A 275 -35.50 6.71 34.80
N LYS A 276 -36.09 5.62 35.30
CA LYS A 276 -35.69 4.26 34.92
C LYS A 276 -35.98 3.98 33.44
N TRP A 277 -37.19 4.33 32.97
CA TRP A 277 -37.57 4.14 31.57
C TRP A 277 -36.68 4.99 30.64
N LEU A 278 -36.42 6.25 30.99
CA LEU A 278 -35.51 7.13 30.25
C LEU A 278 -34.07 6.58 30.22
N SER A 279 -33.58 6.03 31.33
CA SER A 279 -32.26 5.38 31.37
C SER A 279 -32.22 4.14 30.47
N ASP A 280 -33.30 3.35 30.45
CA ASP A 280 -33.44 2.19 29.55
C ASP A 280 -33.52 2.62 28.07
N VAL A 281 -34.11 3.78 27.76
CA VAL A 281 -34.09 4.39 26.42
C VAL A 281 -32.66 4.74 26.01
N CYS A 282 -31.87 5.40 26.87
CA CYS A 282 -30.46 5.71 26.58
C CYS A 282 -29.63 4.43 26.34
N ARG A 283 -29.85 3.41 27.18
CA ARG A 283 -29.23 2.09 27.03
C ARG A 283 -29.58 1.43 25.70
N TRP A 284 -30.86 1.45 25.33
CA TRP A 284 -31.33 0.90 24.06
C TRP A 284 -30.74 1.65 22.86
N CYS A 285 -30.76 2.98 22.91
CA CYS A 285 -30.15 3.84 21.89
C CYS A 285 -28.68 3.48 21.67
N TRP A 286 -27.89 3.38 22.75
CA TRP A 286 -26.49 2.98 22.68
C TRP A 286 -26.32 1.57 22.10
N ARG A 287 -26.90 0.55 22.73
CA ARG A 287 -26.60 -0.86 22.43
C ARG A 287 -27.17 -1.35 21.10
N VAL A 288 -28.30 -0.80 20.67
CA VAL A 288 -29.05 -1.30 19.50
C VAL A 288 -28.83 -0.44 18.26
N LYS A 289 -28.58 0.87 18.42
CA LYS A 289 -28.41 1.80 17.29
C LYS A 289 -27.00 2.35 17.19
N VAL A 290 -26.53 3.08 18.21
CA VAL A 290 -25.34 3.93 18.09
C VAL A 290 -24.04 3.12 18.11
N GLN A 291 -23.88 2.19 19.05
CA GLN A 291 -22.67 1.37 19.17
C GLN A 291 -22.41 0.56 17.90
N PRO A 292 -23.38 -0.23 17.36
CA PRO A 292 -23.13 -1.01 16.14
C PRO A 292 -22.81 -0.15 14.92
N SER A 293 -23.42 1.04 14.80
CA SER A 293 -23.15 1.97 13.69
C SER A 293 -21.73 2.51 13.78
N ILE A 294 -21.36 3.09 14.92
CA ILE A 294 -20.02 3.68 15.11
C ILE A 294 -18.93 2.61 15.07
N GLU A 295 -19.18 1.41 15.59
CA GLU A 295 -18.27 0.27 15.46
C GLU A 295 -18.02 -0.06 13.99
N ASN A 296 -19.06 -0.16 13.17
CA ASN A 296 -18.90 -0.43 11.75
C ASN A 296 -18.15 0.70 11.03
N ASP A 297 -18.46 1.96 11.33
CA ASP A 297 -17.80 3.13 10.74
C ASP A 297 -16.30 3.13 11.08
N LEU A 298 -15.95 2.97 12.36
CA LEU A 298 -14.56 2.99 12.82
C LEU A 298 -13.75 1.77 12.35
N LEU A 299 -14.35 0.58 12.29
CA LEU A 299 -13.67 -0.58 11.71
C LEU A 299 -13.50 -0.44 10.19
N THR A 300 -14.45 0.20 9.50
CA THR A 300 -14.33 0.51 8.07
C THR A 300 -13.21 1.52 7.85
N GLN A 301 -13.16 2.59 8.64
CA GLN A 301 -12.10 3.58 8.60
C GLN A 301 -10.72 2.94 8.85
N LEU A 302 -10.59 2.11 9.90
CA LEU A 302 -9.35 1.39 10.19
C LEU A 302 -8.91 0.53 9.01
N ARG A 303 -9.85 -0.15 8.35
CA ARG A 303 -9.57 -0.95 7.15
C ARG A 303 -9.08 -0.07 6.00
N GLU A 304 -9.80 1.00 5.67
CA GLU A 304 -9.44 1.91 4.57
C GLU A 304 -8.06 2.55 4.79
N GLU A 305 -7.76 3.00 6.00
CA GLU A 305 -6.44 3.52 6.37
C GLU A 305 -5.34 2.47 6.25
N ALA A 306 -5.62 1.23 6.69
CA ALA A 306 -4.69 0.12 6.59
C ALA A 306 -4.43 -0.30 5.14
N GLU A 307 -5.46 -0.36 4.30
CA GLU A 307 -5.36 -0.63 2.87
C GLU A 307 -4.57 0.47 2.15
N ALA A 308 -4.86 1.74 2.42
CA ALA A 308 -4.16 2.87 1.83
C ALA A 308 -2.66 2.87 2.16
N GLU A 309 -2.26 2.53 3.40
CA GLU A 309 -0.85 2.39 3.77
C GLU A 309 -0.20 1.18 3.09
N ALA A 310 -0.90 0.04 3.00
CA ALA A 310 -0.37 -1.14 2.31
C ALA A 310 -0.17 -0.87 0.81
N ILE A 311 -1.13 -0.21 0.16
CA ILE A 311 -1.02 0.20 -1.25
C ILE A 311 0.17 1.15 -1.46
N ARG A 312 0.40 2.10 -0.55
CA ARG A 312 1.60 2.97 -0.59
C ARG A 312 2.91 2.18 -0.52
N VAL A 313 2.96 1.13 0.29
CA VAL A 313 4.12 0.22 0.34
C VAL A 313 4.26 -0.55 -0.98
N PHE A 314 3.18 -1.13 -1.50
CA PHE A 314 3.17 -1.84 -2.78
C PHE A 314 3.63 -0.95 -3.95
N ALA A 315 3.20 0.31 -3.98
CA ALA A 315 3.63 1.31 -4.94
C ALA A 315 5.14 1.56 -4.90
N ARG A 316 5.73 1.66 -3.70
CA ARG A 316 7.19 1.81 -3.53
C ARG A 316 7.95 0.57 -4.02
N ASN A 317 7.49 -0.62 -3.65
CA ASN A 317 8.11 -1.86 -4.09
C ASN A 317 8.04 -2.02 -5.62
N LEU A 318 6.90 -1.70 -6.24
CA LEU A 318 6.78 -1.72 -7.69
C LEU A 318 7.73 -0.71 -8.36
N LYS A 319 7.83 0.50 -7.81
CA LYS A 319 8.75 1.53 -8.31
C LYS A 319 10.20 1.03 -8.30
N ASP A 320 10.63 0.41 -7.21
CA ASP A 320 11.98 -0.16 -7.09
C ASP A 320 12.22 -1.28 -8.11
N LEU A 321 11.24 -2.17 -8.33
CA LEU A 321 11.33 -3.24 -9.34
C LEU A 321 11.43 -2.69 -10.77
N LEU A 322 10.62 -1.68 -11.11
CA LEU A 322 10.61 -1.06 -12.43
C LEU A 322 11.89 -0.26 -12.72
N LEU A 323 12.48 0.35 -11.69
CA LEU A 323 13.71 1.12 -11.78
C LEU A 323 14.97 0.30 -11.44
N ALA A 324 14.85 -1.03 -11.37
CA ALA A 324 15.98 -1.92 -11.24
C ALA A 324 16.95 -1.75 -12.43
N ALA A 325 18.24 -1.93 -12.16
CA ALA A 325 19.29 -1.75 -13.16
C ALA A 325 19.09 -2.72 -14.35
N PRO A 326 19.02 -2.22 -15.60
CA PRO A 326 19.01 -3.08 -16.78
C PRO A 326 20.41 -3.68 -17.02
N ALA A 327 20.49 -4.97 -17.38
CA ALA A 327 21.76 -5.56 -17.81
C ALA A 327 22.19 -5.09 -19.22
N GLY A 328 21.24 -4.53 -19.98
CA GLY A 328 21.46 -3.97 -21.30
C GLY A 328 21.38 -4.98 -22.45
N PRO A 329 21.80 -4.57 -23.67
CA PRO A 329 21.63 -5.33 -24.91
C PRO A 329 22.65 -6.46 -25.03
N LYS A 330 22.49 -7.50 -24.21
CA LYS A 330 23.29 -8.74 -24.19
C LYS A 330 22.42 -9.93 -24.54
N ALA A 331 23.00 -10.97 -25.14
CA ALA A 331 22.27 -12.22 -25.36
C ALA A 331 22.08 -12.97 -24.03
N VAL A 332 20.85 -13.43 -23.74
CA VAL A 332 20.47 -13.98 -22.43
C VAL A 332 19.78 -15.34 -22.59
N ILE A 333 20.21 -16.32 -21.80
CA ILE A 333 19.49 -17.58 -21.58
C ILE A 333 18.59 -17.39 -20.35
N GLY A 334 17.27 -17.39 -20.53
CA GLY A 334 16.30 -17.47 -19.45
C GLY A 334 16.03 -18.90 -19.05
N LEU A 335 16.16 -19.18 -17.75
CA LEU A 335 15.82 -20.43 -17.11
C LEU A 335 14.66 -20.19 -16.17
N ASP A 336 13.51 -20.78 -16.48
CA ASP A 336 12.34 -20.84 -15.60
C ASP A 336 12.34 -22.18 -14.85
N PRO A 337 12.77 -22.19 -13.58
CA PRO A 337 12.98 -23.43 -12.82
C PRO A 337 11.74 -24.30 -12.68
N GLY A 338 11.97 -25.58 -12.41
CA GLY A 338 10.91 -26.53 -12.16
C GLY A 338 11.44 -27.92 -11.85
N LEU A 339 10.71 -28.65 -11.01
CA LEU A 339 11.00 -30.04 -10.68
C LEU A 339 10.35 -30.97 -11.72
N ARG A 340 9.14 -31.44 -11.43
CA ARG A 340 8.41 -32.44 -12.24
C ARG A 340 8.21 -32.04 -13.71
N THR A 341 8.02 -30.75 -14.00
CA THR A 341 7.79 -30.23 -15.35
C THR A 341 9.09 -29.87 -16.09
N GLY A 342 10.25 -30.06 -15.45
CA GLY A 342 11.54 -29.62 -15.96
C GLY A 342 11.74 -28.10 -15.84
N VAL A 343 12.96 -27.69 -16.19
CA VAL A 343 13.38 -26.29 -16.32
C VAL A 343 13.13 -25.86 -17.76
N LYS A 344 12.40 -24.77 -17.94
CA LYS A 344 12.06 -24.23 -19.25
C LYS A 344 13.17 -23.26 -19.66
N VAL A 345 13.67 -23.42 -20.88
CA VAL A 345 14.80 -22.67 -21.42
C VAL A 345 14.31 -21.80 -22.57
N ALA A 346 14.66 -20.53 -22.54
CA ALA A 346 14.49 -19.61 -23.66
C ALA A 346 15.77 -18.81 -23.87
N VAL A 347 16.14 -18.52 -25.11
CA VAL A 347 17.27 -17.66 -25.41
C VAL A 347 16.82 -16.46 -26.21
N VAL A 348 17.18 -15.28 -25.74
CA VAL A 348 16.94 -14.03 -26.46
C VAL A 348 18.25 -13.40 -26.90
N ASP A 349 18.25 -12.79 -28.09
CA ASP A 349 19.40 -12.03 -28.58
C ASP A 349 19.51 -10.67 -27.88
N ARG A 350 20.50 -9.88 -28.30
CA ARG A 350 20.77 -8.52 -27.77
C ARG A 350 19.62 -7.53 -27.92
N THR A 351 18.63 -7.83 -28.77
CA THR A 351 17.43 -7.02 -29.02
C THR A 351 16.20 -7.56 -28.27
N GLY A 352 16.31 -8.71 -27.61
CA GLY A 352 15.21 -9.40 -26.94
C GLY A 352 14.40 -10.31 -27.88
N LYS A 353 14.85 -10.54 -29.12
CA LYS A 353 14.24 -11.48 -30.05
C LYS A 353 14.52 -12.91 -29.59
N LEU A 354 13.48 -13.74 -29.55
CA LEU A 354 13.59 -15.16 -29.23
C LEU A 354 14.38 -15.90 -30.33
N LEU A 355 15.45 -16.60 -29.93
CA LEU A 355 16.32 -17.38 -30.80
C LEU A 355 16.06 -18.88 -30.70
N ALA A 356 15.88 -19.38 -29.48
CA ALA A 356 15.73 -20.81 -29.21
C ALA A 356 14.93 -21.05 -27.93
N THR A 357 14.31 -22.22 -27.85
CA THR A 357 13.67 -22.74 -26.64
C THR A 357 14.00 -24.22 -26.46
N ASP A 358 13.98 -24.70 -25.22
CA ASP A 358 14.05 -26.13 -24.90
C ASP A 358 13.38 -26.38 -23.53
N THR A 359 13.19 -27.64 -23.16
CA THR A 359 12.86 -28.06 -21.80
C THR A 359 13.86 -29.12 -21.37
N ILE A 360 14.58 -28.83 -20.29
CA ILE A 360 15.59 -29.71 -19.71
C ILE A 360 15.09 -30.28 -18.39
N TYR A 361 15.60 -31.45 -17.99
CA TYR A 361 15.11 -32.17 -16.80
C TYR A 361 16.26 -32.52 -15.84
N PRO A 362 17.02 -31.52 -15.36
CA PRO A 362 18.17 -31.74 -14.47
C PRO A 362 17.76 -32.28 -13.10
N HIS A 363 16.51 -32.03 -12.68
CA HIS A 363 16.03 -32.28 -11.32
C HIS A 363 15.07 -33.49 -11.25
N GLU A 364 14.56 -33.77 -10.06
CA GLU A 364 13.52 -34.78 -9.82
C GLU A 364 12.32 -34.60 -10.77
N PRO A 365 11.76 -35.69 -11.34
CA PRO A 365 12.12 -37.09 -11.11
C PRO A 365 13.20 -37.64 -12.06
N ARG A 366 13.55 -36.90 -13.13
CA ARG A 366 14.39 -37.45 -14.21
C ARG A 366 15.88 -37.41 -13.89
N ARG A 367 16.31 -36.41 -13.12
CA ARG A 367 17.70 -36.20 -12.66
C ARG A 367 18.74 -36.25 -13.80
N ASP A 368 18.39 -35.74 -14.99
CA ASP A 368 19.27 -35.72 -16.17
C ASP A 368 20.19 -34.48 -16.13
N TRP A 369 21.10 -34.47 -15.16
CA TRP A 369 21.98 -33.33 -14.89
C TRP A 369 22.99 -33.08 -16.03
N ASP A 370 23.75 -34.11 -16.40
CA ASP A 370 24.80 -33.99 -17.43
C ASP A 370 24.22 -33.73 -18.83
N GLY A 371 23.08 -34.35 -19.17
CA GLY A 371 22.40 -34.08 -20.43
C GLY A 371 21.90 -32.64 -20.51
N SER A 372 21.42 -32.10 -19.39
CA SER A 372 21.02 -30.70 -19.27
C SER A 372 22.21 -29.73 -19.42
N LEU A 373 23.35 -30.01 -18.77
CA LEU A 373 24.58 -29.22 -18.94
C LEU A 373 25.06 -29.21 -20.39
N ALA A 374 25.13 -30.38 -21.04
CA ALA A 374 25.58 -30.50 -22.42
C ALA A 374 24.67 -29.73 -23.40
N LYS A 375 23.35 -29.76 -23.17
CA LYS A 375 22.39 -28.97 -23.95
C LYS A 375 22.59 -27.47 -23.75
N LEU A 376 22.68 -27.02 -22.49
CA LEU A 376 22.88 -25.60 -22.18
C LEU A 376 24.19 -25.06 -22.76
N ALA A 377 25.29 -25.82 -22.68
CA ALA A 377 26.57 -25.45 -23.28
C ALA A 377 26.47 -25.27 -24.80
N ARG A 378 25.78 -26.20 -25.48
CA ARG A 378 25.55 -26.13 -26.93
C ARG A 378 24.73 -24.90 -27.30
N ILE A 379 23.63 -24.67 -26.60
CA ILE A 379 22.75 -23.51 -26.82
C ILE A 379 23.55 -22.22 -26.62
N ALA A 380 24.25 -22.09 -25.49
CA ALA A 380 25.04 -20.90 -25.17
C ALA A 380 26.10 -20.59 -26.24
N ALA A 381 26.81 -21.61 -26.74
CA ALA A 381 27.79 -21.46 -27.81
C ALA A 381 27.15 -21.03 -29.13
N GLN A 382 26.04 -21.65 -29.52
CA GLN A 382 25.34 -21.36 -30.78
C GLN A 382 24.74 -19.96 -30.82
N THR A 383 24.22 -19.48 -29.69
CA THR A 383 23.55 -18.18 -29.59
C THR A 383 24.47 -17.08 -29.11
N GLN A 384 25.74 -17.39 -28.81
CA GLN A 384 26.71 -16.47 -28.22
C GLN A 384 26.15 -15.78 -26.96
N ALA A 385 25.52 -16.56 -26.09
CA ALA A 385 24.93 -16.04 -24.86
C ALA A 385 26.02 -15.46 -23.95
N GLU A 386 25.73 -14.32 -23.32
CA GLU A 386 26.62 -13.65 -22.37
C GLU A 386 26.11 -13.84 -20.93
N LEU A 387 24.79 -13.92 -20.75
CA LEU A 387 24.14 -14.00 -19.44
C LEU A 387 23.21 -15.21 -19.34
N ILE A 388 23.06 -15.70 -18.11
CA ILE A 388 22.03 -16.66 -17.71
C ILE A 388 21.14 -15.98 -16.68
N SER A 389 19.85 -15.83 -16.98
CA SER A 389 18.83 -15.35 -16.07
C SER A 389 18.07 -16.53 -15.49
N ILE A 390 17.93 -16.59 -14.16
CA ILE A 390 17.28 -17.70 -13.45
C ILE A 390 16.10 -17.12 -12.66
N GLY A 391 14.88 -17.63 -12.88
CA GLY A 391 13.73 -17.28 -12.05
C GLY A 391 13.93 -17.70 -10.59
N ASN A 392 13.45 -16.91 -9.63
CA ASN A 392 13.62 -17.18 -8.20
C ASN A 392 12.54 -18.12 -7.59
N GLY A 393 11.78 -18.84 -8.40
CA GLY A 393 10.74 -19.76 -7.94
C GLY A 393 11.18 -21.12 -7.45
N THR A 394 10.31 -22.10 -7.65
CA THR A 394 10.52 -23.48 -7.21
C THR A 394 11.67 -24.13 -7.98
N ALA A 395 12.64 -24.71 -7.27
CA ALA A 395 13.88 -25.28 -7.81
C ALA A 395 14.90 -24.28 -8.38
N SER A 396 14.79 -23.00 -8.01
CA SER A 396 15.73 -21.95 -8.44
C SER A 396 17.16 -22.20 -8.00
N ARG A 397 17.40 -22.75 -6.80
CA ARG A 397 18.74 -23.10 -6.32
C ARG A 397 19.40 -24.22 -7.11
N GLU A 398 18.68 -25.30 -7.33
CA GLU A 398 19.20 -26.46 -8.06
C GLU A 398 19.53 -26.03 -9.49
N THR A 399 18.73 -25.13 -10.06
CA THR A 399 18.97 -24.50 -11.36
C THR A 399 20.15 -23.52 -11.33
N ASP A 400 20.32 -22.76 -10.25
CA ASP A 400 21.48 -21.89 -10.02
C ASP A 400 22.78 -22.68 -9.90
N LYS A 401 22.74 -23.82 -9.19
CA LYS A 401 23.86 -24.77 -9.12
C LYS A 401 24.20 -25.35 -10.50
N LEU A 402 23.19 -25.71 -11.28
CA LEU A 402 23.38 -26.16 -12.67
C LEU A 402 24.07 -25.09 -13.51
N ALA A 403 23.64 -23.83 -13.40
CA ALA A 403 24.26 -22.70 -14.09
C ALA A 403 25.70 -22.44 -13.62
N SER A 404 25.98 -22.53 -12.31
CA SER A 404 27.34 -22.43 -11.75
C SER A 404 28.25 -23.50 -12.32
N GLU A 405 27.79 -24.75 -12.36
CA GLU A 405 28.58 -25.87 -12.89
C GLU A 405 28.82 -25.75 -14.40
N LEU A 406 27.83 -25.25 -15.14
CA LEU A 406 27.98 -24.91 -16.56
C LEU A 406 29.09 -23.87 -16.77
N ILE A 407 29.07 -22.77 -15.99
CA ILE A 407 30.08 -21.71 -16.06
C ILE A 407 31.47 -22.25 -15.71
N ALA A 408 31.56 -23.10 -14.68
CA ALA A 408 32.83 -23.70 -14.26
C ALA A 408 33.40 -24.69 -15.29
N LYS A 409 32.55 -25.50 -15.94
CA LYS A 409 32.96 -26.45 -16.99
C LYS A 409 33.30 -25.77 -18.31
N HIS A 410 32.73 -24.60 -18.59
CA HIS A 410 32.88 -23.88 -19.86
C HIS A 410 33.33 -22.41 -19.68
N PRO A 411 34.51 -22.15 -19.09
CA PRO A 411 35.01 -20.80 -18.87
C PRO A 411 35.21 -20.01 -20.17
N GLU A 412 35.40 -20.68 -21.31
CA GLU A 412 35.53 -20.09 -22.63
C GLU A 412 34.27 -19.32 -23.09
N LEU A 413 33.09 -19.68 -22.57
CA LEU A 413 31.82 -19.02 -22.90
C LEU A 413 31.65 -17.69 -22.17
N LYS A 414 32.44 -17.43 -21.11
CA LYS A 414 32.40 -16.18 -20.31
C LYS A 414 31.00 -15.81 -19.80
N LEU A 415 30.19 -16.82 -19.51
CA LEU A 415 28.83 -16.66 -19.02
C LEU A 415 28.81 -16.07 -17.61
N GLN A 416 27.81 -15.24 -17.33
CA GLN A 416 27.50 -14.76 -15.98
C GLN A 416 26.06 -15.13 -15.64
N LYS A 417 25.83 -15.69 -14.45
CA LYS A 417 24.48 -16.05 -13.97
C LYS A 417 23.93 -14.97 -13.04
N ILE A 418 22.63 -14.72 -13.14
CA ILE A 418 21.88 -13.78 -12.31
C ILE A 418 20.50 -14.37 -12.00
N VAL A 419 20.13 -14.33 -10.72
CA VAL A 419 18.77 -14.66 -10.28
C VAL A 419 17.89 -13.42 -10.41
N VAL A 420 16.70 -13.58 -10.98
CA VAL A 420 15.70 -12.51 -11.15
C VAL A 420 14.37 -12.94 -10.55
N SER A 421 13.57 -11.94 -10.16
CA SER A 421 12.19 -12.21 -9.73
C SER A 421 11.40 -12.81 -10.89
N GLU A 422 10.66 -13.89 -10.63
CA GLU A 422 9.67 -14.45 -11.56
C GLU A 422 8.25 -13.89 -11.36
N ALA A 423 8.09 -12.91 -10.45
CA ALA A 423 6.79 -12.33 -10.14
C ALA A 423 6.06 -11.86 -11.41
N GLY A 424 4.84 -12.33 -11.62
CA GLY A 424 4.03 -12.03 -12.79
C GLY A 424 4.42 -12.76 -14.08
N ALA A 425 5.50 -13.55 -14.14
CA ALA A 425 5.90 -14.28 -15.35
C ALA A 425 4.85 -15.32 -15.78
N SER A 426 4.22 -15.99 -14.80
CA SER A 426 3.09 -16.90 -15.05
C SER A 426 1.87 -16.16 -15.59
N VAL A 427 1.52 -15.00 -15.03
CA VAL A 427 0.43 -14.14 -15.51
C VAL A 427 0.69 -13.67 -16.93
N TYR A 428 1.92 -13.22 -17.23
CA TYR A 428 2.33 -12.88 -18.59
C TYR A 428 2.15 -14.07 -19.54
N SER A 429 2.67 -15.24 -19.17
CA SER A 429 2.66 -16.42 -20.05
C SER A 429 1.24 -16.83 -20.50
N ALA A 430 0.27 -16.68 -19.62
CA ALA A 430 -1.15 -16.96 -19.86
C ALA A 430 -1.94 -15.79 -20.48
N SER A 431 -1.31 -14.62 -20.66
CA SER A 431 -1.97 -13.42 -21.19
C SER A 431 -2.23 -13.50 -22.70
N GLU A 432 -3.24 -12.76 -23.16
CA GLU A 432 -3.52 -12.59 -24.59
C GLU A 432 -2.34 -11.92 -25.33
N LEU A 433 -1.62 -11.02 -24.64
CA LEU A 433 -0.44 -10.37 -25.20
C LEU A 433 0.67 -11.38 -25.50
N ALA A 434 1.01 -12.26 -24.54
CA ALA A 434 2.01 -13.29 -24.77
C ALA A 434 1.58 -14.31 -25.83
N ALA A 435 0.28 -14.63 -25.91
CA ALA A 435 -0.26 -15.48 -26.96
C ALA A 435 -0.10 -14.84 -28.36
N LYS A 436 -0.22 -13.51 -28.47
CA LYS A 436 0.04 -12.78 -29.72
C LYS A 436 1.53 -12.66 -30.04
N GLU A 437 2.38 -12.43 -29.03
CA GLU A 437 3.84 -12.37 -29.23
C GLU A 437 4.42 -13.74 -29.64
N PHE A 438 3.87 -14.84 -29.09
CA PHE A 438 4.36 -16.20 -29.31
C PHE A 438 3.23 -17.22 -29.51
N PRO A 439 2.52 -17.20 -30.66
CA PRO A 439 1.40 -18.09 -30.93
C PRO A 439 1.79 -19.58 -30.91
N GLU A 440 2.98 -19.88 -31.42
CA GLU A 440 3.50 -21.25 -31.60
C GLU A 440 4.23 -21.79 -30.36
N LEU A 441 4.47 -20.96 -29.33
CA LEU A 441 5.07 -21.44 -28.08
C LEU A 441 4.00 -21.94 -27.12
N ASP A 442 4.31 -23.08 -26.49
CA ASP A 442 3.59 -23.53 -25.30
C ASP A 442 3.65 -22.48 -24.17
N VAL A 443 2.58 -22.41 -23.38
CA VAL A 443 2.44 -21.45 -22.29
C VAL A 443 3.62 -21.53 -21.32
N SER A 444 4.11 -22.73 -20.99
CA SER A 444 5.20 -22.91 -20.03
C SER A 444 6.53 -22.31 -20.49
N LEU A 445 6.78 -22.20 -21.79
CA LEU A 445 8.02 -21.63 -22.35
C LEU A 445 7.98 -20.10 -22.39
N ARG A 446 6.80 -19.49 -22.48
CA ARG A 446 6.64 -18.03 -22.51
C ARG A 446 7.14 -17.37 -21.23
N GLY A 447 7.00 -18.05 -20.09
CA GLY A 447 7.56 -17.61 -18.80
C GLY A 447 9.08 -17.44 -18.85
N ALA A 448 9.79 -18.41 -19.43
CA ALA A 448 11.25 -18.36 -19.59
C ALA A 448 11.69 -17.20 -20.50
N VAL A 449 10.90 -16.87 -21.54
CA VAL A 449 11.16 -15.69 -22.38
C VAL A 449 11.06 -14.40 -21.56
N SER A 450 10.05 -14.29 -20.70
CA SER A 450 9.87 -13.12 -19.83
C SER A 450 11.02 -12.97 -18.83
N ILE A 451 11.46 -14.06 -18.22
CA ILE A 451 12.63 -14.09 -17.34
C ILE A 451 13.89 -13.57 -18.05
N ALA A 452 14.15 -14.04 -19.28
CA ALA A 452 15.30 -13.59 -20.06
C ALA A 452 15.25 -12.09 -20.38
N ARG A 453 14.11 -11.59 -20.86
CA ARG A 453 13.92 -10.18 -21.26
C ARG A 453 13.95 -9.23 -20.07
N ARG A 454 13.42 -9.67 -18.91
CA ARG A 454 13.42 -8.88 -17.68
C ARG A 454 14.82 -8.55 -17.19
N LEU A 455 15.79 -9.45 -17.39
CA LEU A 455 17.19 -9.16 -17.08
C LEU A 455 17.78 -8.08 -18.00
N GLN A 456 17.42 -8.09 -19.29
CA GLN A 456 17.89 -7.09 -20.25
C GLN A 456 17.37 -5.69 -19.88
N ASP A 457 16.06 -5.58 -19.67
CA ASP A 457 15.41 -4.36 -19.21
C ASP A 457 14.14 -4.69 -18.39
N PRO A 458 14.19 -4.55 -17.05
CA PRO A 458 13.05 -4.84 -16.18
C PRO A 458 11.82 -4.01 -16.53
N LEU A 459 11.99 -2.72 -16.83
CA LEU A 459 10.89 -1.80 -17.13
C LEU A 459 10.17 -2.24 -18.41
N ALA A 460 10.92 -2.51 -19.48
CA ALA A 460 10.34 -2.84 -20.79
C ALA A 460 9.56 -4.16 -20.79
N GLU A 461 9.90 -5.09 -19.90
CA GLU A 461 9.23 -6.38 -19.78
C GLU A 461 8.08 -6.35 -18.75
N LEU A 462 8.27 -5.73 -17.58
CA LEU A 462 7.24 -5.68 -16.52
C LEU A 462 6.00 -4.88 -16.94
N VAL A 463 6.14 -3.85 -17.77
CA VAL A 463 5.01 -3.05 -18.31
C VAL A 463 4.04 -3.86 -19.18
N LYS A 464 4.42 -5.06 -19.62
CA LYS A 464 3.55 -5.98 -20.38
C LYS A 464 2.55 -6.72 -19.48
N ILE A 465 2.75 -6.65 -18.17
CA ILE A 465 1.94 -7.32 -17.16
C ILE A 465 0.99 -6.28 -16.57
N GLU A 466 -0.24 -6.70 -16.23
CA GLU A 466 -1.12 -5.83 -15.45
C GLU A 466 -0.44 -5.50 -14.11
N PRO A 467 -0.28 -4.22 -13.72
CA PRO A 467 0.58 -3.85 -12.59
C PRO A 467 0.15 -4.50 -11.27
N LYS A 468 -1.17 -4.62 -11.03
CA LYS A 468 -1.72 -5.30 -9.85
C LYS A 468 -1.51 -6.82 -9.82
N ALA A 469 -1.06 -7.42 -10.93
CA ALA A 469 -0.73 -8.84 -11.01
C ALA A 469 0.77 -9.10 -10.81
N ILE A 470 1.59 -8.04 -10.73
CA ILE A 470 2.97 -8.12 -10.28
C ILE A 470 2.92 -8.23 -8.75
N GLY A 471 3.38 -9.34 -8.19
CA GLY A 471 3.42 -9.54 -6.74
C GLY A 471 4.42 -8.60 -6.07
N VAL A 472 3.92 -7.56 -5.40
CA VAL A 472 4.71 -6.47 -4.78
C VAL A 472 4.50 -6.36 -3.28
N GLY A 473 3.71 -7.27 -2.69
CA GLY A 473 3.67 -7.43 -1.24
C GLY A 473 2.67 -8.47 -0.75
N GLN A 474 2.73 -8.73 0.56
CA GLN A 474 1.77 -9.61 1.24
C GLN A 474 0.39 -8.96 1.31
N TYR A 475 -0.67 -9.76 1.25
CA TYR A 475 -2.06 -9.30 1.31
C TYR A 475 -2.51 -8.38 0.15
N GLN A 476 -1.76 -8.33 -0.95
CA GLN A 476 -2.10 -7.54 -2.13
C GLN A 476 -3.48 -7.88 -2.73
N HIS A 477 -3.95 -9.12 -2.55
CA HIS A 477 -5.29 -9.53 -2.99
C HIS A 477 -6.39 -9.19 -1.98
N ASP A 478 -6.03 -8.82 -0.75
CA ASP A 478 -6.96 -8.54 0.34
C ASP A 478 -7.29 -7.04 0.47
N VAL A 479 -6.59 -6.15 -0.26
CA VAL A 479 -6.86 -4.71 -0.31
C VAL A 479 -7.86 -4.34 -1.42
N ASN A 480 -8.38 -3.12 -1.41
CA ASN A 480 -9.21 -2.58 -2.48
C ASN A 480 -8.49 -2.62 -3.85
N GLN A 481 -8.95 -3.53 -4.71
CA GLN A 481 -8.32 -3.79 -6.01
C GLN A 481 -8.42 -2.62 -6.99
N ARG A 482 -9.41 -1.74 -6.85
CA ARG A 482 -9.57 -0.56 -7.71
C ARG A 482 -8.52 0.50 -7.36
N GLU A 483 -8.34 0.76 -6.08
CA GLU A 483 -7.35 1.71 -5.59
C GLU A 483 -5.92 1.21 -5.81
N LEU A 484 -5.69 -0.09 -5.60
CA LEU A 484 -4.44 -0.75 -5.95
C LEU A 484 -4.09 -0.57 -7.43
N ALA A 485 -5.01 -0.88 -8.34
CA ALA A 485 -4.78 -0.73 -9.77
C ALA A 485 -4.43 0.71 -10.15
N ARG A 486 -5.21 1.69 -9.68
CA ARG A 486 -4.97 3.12 -9.92
C ARG A 486 -3.59 3.55 -9.43
N SER A 487 -3.22 3.15 -8.20
CA SER A 487 -1.93 3.53 -7.60
C SER A 487 -0.75 2.90 -8.36
N LEU A 488 -0.82 1.61 -8.69
CA LEU A 488 0.26 0.93 -9.41
C LEU A 488 0.36 1.38 -10.87
N ASP A 489 -0.75 1.72 -11.52
CA ASP A 489 -0.74 2.32 -12.87
C ASP A 489 -0.03 3.69 -12.86
N ALA A 490 -0.26 4.52 -11.84
CA ALA A 490 0.43 5.80 -11.67
C ALA A 490 1.94 5.61 -11.48
N VAL A 491 2.37 4.63 -10.68
CA VAL A 491 3.79 4.29 -10.52
C VAL A 491 4.43 3.86 -11.84
N VAL A 492 3.73 3.05 -12.63
CA VAL A 492 4.21 2.61 -13.95
C VAL A 492 4.36 3.81 -14.88
N GLU A 493 3.38 4.71 -14.93
CA GLU A 493 3.46 5.95 -15.70
C GLU A 493 4.67 6.78 -15.27
N ASP A 494 4.86 7.02 -13.97
CA ASP A 494 5.98 7.80 -13.45
C ASP A 494 7.33 7.16 -13.83
N CYS A 495 7.48 5.85 -13.69
CA CYS A 495 8.72 5.15 -14.02
C CYS A 495 9.04 5.20 -15.51
N VAL A 496 8.04 4.95 -16.37
CA VAL A 496 8.21 4.98 -17.84
C VAL A 496 8.62 6.36 -18.32
N ASN A 497 7.95 7.41 -17.81
CA ASN A 497 8.23 8.79 -18.22
C ASN A 497 9.54 9.33 -17.60
N ALA A 498 9.93 8.87 -16.42
CA ALA A 498 11.23 9.19 -15.84
C ALA A 498 12.39 8.64 -16.68
N VAL A 499 12.30 7.38 -17.14
CA VAL A 499 13.32 6.74 -18.00
C VAL A 499 13.28 7.26 -19.43
N GLY A 500 12.07 7.53 -19.96
CA GLY A 500 11.84 7.89 -21.35
C GLY A 500 11.94 6.68 -22.28
N VAL A 501 11.28 6.76 -23.44
CA VAL A 501 11.03 5.61 -24.32
C VAL A 501 11.56 5.89 -25.72
N ASP A 502 12.33 4.98 -26.31
CA ASP A 502 12.73 5.10 -27.72
C ASP A 502 11.57 4.72 -28.65
N ALA A 503 11.05 5.69 -29.39
CA ALA A 503 9.88 5.51 -30.25
C ALA A 503 10.14 4.54 -31.42
N ASN A 504 11.40 4.23 -31.73
CA ASN A 504 11.77 3.32 -32.82
C ASN A 504 11.95 1.86 -32.37
N THR A 505 12.04 1.59 -31.07
CA THR A 505 12.27 0.23 -30.55
C THR A 505 11.22 -0.22 -29.54
N ALA A 506 10.51 0.72 -28.92
CA ALA A 506 9.52 0.40 -27.90
C ALA A 506 8.36 -0.44 -28.42
N SER A 507 7.86 -1.30 -27.52
CA SER A 507 6.66 -2.08 -27.71
C SER A 507 5.40 -1.22 -27.53
N VAL A 508 4.26 -1.73 -28.01
CA VAL A 508 2.95 -1.11 -27.77
C VAL A 508 2.68 -0.96 -26.27
N ALA A 509 3.03 -1.98 -25.46
CA ALA A 509 2.80 -1.97 -24.02
C ALA A 509 3.58 -0.84 -23.32
N LEU A 510 4.85 -0.62 -23.71
CA LEU A 510 5.67 0.45 -23.15
C LEU A 510 5.19 1.84 -23.61
N LEU A 511 4.89 2.01 -24.90
CA LEU A 511 4.37 3.26 -25.46
C LEU A 511 3.03 3.67 -24.83
N ALA A 512 2.16 2.71 -24.50
CA ALA A 512 0.86 2.98 -23.89
C ALA A 512 0.95 3.61 -22.49
N ARG A 513 2.14 3.60 -21.86
CA ARG A 513 2.43 4.19 -20.54
C ARG A 513 3.12 5.55 -20.63
N VAL A 514 3.43 6.03 -21.84
CA VAL A 514 4.00 7.36 -22.05
C VAL A 514 2.91 8.40 -21.87
N SER A 515 3.26 9.51 -21.20
CA SER A 515 2.40 10.66 -20.98
C SER A 515 1.66 11.07 -22.27
N GLY A 516 0.34 11.22 -22.18
CA GLY A 516 -0.51 11.61 -23.30
C GLY A 516 -0.83 10.49 -24.31
N LEU A 517 -0.20 9.32 -24.21
CA LEU A 517 -0.50 8.17 -25.07
C LEU A 517 -1.51 7.22 -24.40
N ASN A 518 -2.07 6.34 -25.23
CA ASN A 518 -2.93 5.25 -24.79
C ASN A 518 -2.68 4.03 -25.70
N ALA A 519 -3.33 2.90 -25.40
CA ALA A 519 -3.15 1.66 -26.16
C ALA A 519 -3.41 1.82 -27.68
N THR A 520 -4.33 2.69 -28.09
CA THR A 520 -4.62 2.93 -29.51
C THR A 520 -3.51 3.72 -30.18
N LEU A 521 -3.08 4.83 -29.58
CA LEU A 521 -1.99 5.64 -30.13
C LEU A 521 -0.66 4.86 -30.15
N ALA A 522 -0.40 4.06 -29.12
CA ALA A 522 0.76 3.18 -29.07
C ALA A 522 0.79 2.19 -30.24
N ARG A 523 -0.35 1.55 -30.57
CA ARG A 523 -0.47 0.71 -31.77
C ARG A 523 -0.23 1.50 -33.05
N ASN A 524 -0.86 2.67 -33.20
CA ASN A 524 -0.69 3.50 -34.39
C ASN A 524 0.77 3.93 -34.60
N ILE A 525 1.52 4.24 -33.54
CA ILE A 525 2.96 4.57 -33.63
C ILE A 525 3.76 3.38 -34.17
N VAL A 526 3.51 2.18 -33.64
CA VAL A 526 4.20 0.95 -34.08
C VAL A 526 3.83 0.62 -35.52
N GLU A 527 2.53 0.60 -35.87
CA GLU A 527 2.05 0.35 -37.23
C GLU A 527 2.62 1.37 -38.24
N PHE A 528 2.69 2.65 -37.85
CA PHE A 528 3.28 3.69 -38.69
C PHE A 528 4.77 3.43 -38.93
N ARG A 529 5.53 3.10 -37.89
CA ARG A 529 6.95 2.77 -37.98
C ARG A 529 7.19 1.53 -38.84
N ASP A 530 6.36 0.51 -38.70
CA ASP A 530 6.49 -0.73 -39.46
C ASP A 530 6.19 -0.49 -40.95
N ALA A 531 5.23 0.38 -41.27
CA ALA A 531 4.86 0.71 -42.65
C ALA A 531 5.79 1.73 -43.33
N ASN A 532 6.35 2.70 -42.58
CA ASN A 532 7.09 3.84 -43.13
C ASN A 532 8.59 3.83 -42.78
N GLY A 533 9.04 2.86 -41.99
CA GLY A 533 10.38 2.82 -41.42
C GLY A 533 10.52 3.63 -40.13
N PRO A 534 11.73 3.65 -39.53
CA PRO A 534 11.98 4.37 -38.28
C PRO A 534 11.74 5.87 -38.42
N PHE A 535 11.22 6.49 -37.36
CA PHE A 535 11.05 7.94 -37.28
C PHE A 535 12.40 8.65 -37.30
N PRO A 536 12.62 9.61 -38.22
CA PRO A 536 13.88 10.35 -38.31
C PRO A 536 13.94 11.56 -37.34
N SER A 537 12.80 12.01 -36.82
CA SER A 537 12.72 13.08 -35.80
C SER A 537 11.40 13.02 -35.03
N ARG A 538 11.32 13.71 -33.89
CA ARG A 538 10.06 13.84 -33.12
C ARG A 538 8.95 14.45 -33.93
N GLU A 539 9.23 15.48 -34.73
CA GLU A 539 8.22 16.12 -35.60
C GLU A 539 7.52 15.14 -36.55
N HIS A 540 8.17 14.04 -36.92
CA HIS A 540 7.53 13.00 -37.74
C HIS A 540 6.43 12.23 -37.01
N LEU A 541 6.41 12.24 -35.67
CA LEU A 541 5.33 11.63 -34.89
C LEU A 541 3.97 12.30 -35.17
N LYS A 542 3.94 13.58 -35.55
CA LYS A 542 2.69 14.28 -35.95
C LYS A 542 2.03 13.69 -37.19
N LYS A 543 2.74 12.87 -37.97
CA LYS A 543 2.20 12.15 -39.12
C LYS A 543 1.44 10.86 -38.72
N VAL A 544 1.56 10.43 -37.46
CA VAL A 544 0.88 9.24 -36.96
C VAL A 544 -0.63 9.52 -36.85
N PRO A 545 -1.50 8.63 -37.36
CA PRO A 545 -2.94 8.81 -37.28
C PRO A 545 -3.43 9.04 -35.84
N ARG A 546 -4.27 10.07 -35.65
CA ARG A 546 -4.87 10.49 -34.38
C ARG A 546 -3.90 11.06 -33.33
N LEU A 547 -2.62 11.20 -33.65
CA LEU A 547 -1.65 11.91 -32.81
C LEU A 547 -1.76 13.42 -33.08
N GLY A 548 -2.65 14.08 -32.37
CA GLY A 548 -2.87 15.53 -32.48
C GLY A 548 -1.87 16.38 -31.70
N ASP A 549 -1.93 17.70 -31.86
CA ASP A 549 -0.97 18.64 -31.25
C ASP A 549 -0.90 18.55 -29.72
N LYS A 550 -2.05 18.39 -29.04
CA LYS A 550 -2.06 18.24 -27.57
C LYS A 550 -1.39 16.93 -27.13
N THR A 551 -1.67 15.82 -27.82
CA THR A 551 -1.01 14.54 -27.56
C THR A 551 0.50 14.63 -27.82
N PHE A 552 0.89 15.30 -28.91
CA PHE A 552 2.30 15.55 -29.22
C PHE A 552 2.97 16.37 -28.11
N GLU A 553 2.35 17.45 -27.64
CA GLU A 553 2.84 18.24 -26.50
C GLU A 553 3.04 17.34 -25.26
N GLN A 554 2.06 16.51 -24.91
CA GLN A 554 2.16 15.67 -23.71
C GLN A 554 3.23 14.57 -23.82
N ALA A 555 3.49 14.05 -25.02
CA ALA A 555 4.33 12.86 -25.22
C ALA A 555 5.76 13.15 -25.72
N ALA A 556 5.97 14.23 -26.49
CA ALA A 556 7.19 14.40 -27.28
C ALA A 556 8.46 14.45 -26.43
N GLY A 557 8.42 15.09 -25.26
CA GLY A 557 9.57 15.14 -24.34
C GLY A 557 9.98 13.79 -23.74
N PHE A 558 9.06 12.82 -23.73
CA PHE A 558 9.28 11.48 -23.17
C PHE A 558 9.63 10.43 -24.23
N LEU A 559 9.34 10.72 -25.51
CA LEU A 559 9.72 9.90 -26.64
C LEU A 559 11.10 10.31 -27.16
N ARG A 560 12.04 9.37 -27.28
CA ARG A 560 13.38 9.58 -27.77
C ARG A 560 13.54 9.03 -29.18
N ILE A 561 14.37 9.69 -29.98
CA ILE A 561 14.83 9.22 -31.30
C ILE A 561 16.36 9.16 -31.27
N ASN A 562 16.92 8.01 -30.89
CA ASN A 562 18.35 7.88 -30.60
C ASN A 562 19.26 8.14 -31.82
N ASN A 563 18.82 7.71 -33.01
CA ASN A 563 19.55 7.87 -34.27
C ASN A 563 18.86 8.89 -35.21
N GLY A 564 18.23 9.91 -34.63
CA GLY A 564 17.48 10.92 -35.37
C GLY A 564 18.37 11.97 -36.05
N VAL A 565 17.77 12.72 -36.98
CA VAL A 565 18.41 13.84 -37.71
C VAL A 565 18.73 14.99 -36.76
N ASN A 566 17.85 15.25 -35.78
CA ASN A 566 18.07 16.28 -34.77
C ASN A 566 18.66 15.64 -33.50
N PRO A 567 19.91 15.96 -33.10
CA PRO A 567 20.53 15.39 -31.91
C PRO A 567 19.80 15.66 -30.60
N LEU A 568 18.95 16.70 -30.52
CA LEU A 568 18.15 16.98 -29.33
C LEU A 568 17.05 15.94 -29.08
N ASP A 569 16.61 15.23 -30.12
CA ASP A 569 15.54 14.23 -30.00
C ASP A 569 15.96 13.00 -29.17
N ARG A 570 17.26 12.83 -28.86
CA ARG A 570 17.76 11.79 -27.93
C ARG A 570 17.76 12.23 -26.46
N SER A 571 17.49 13.50 -26.19
CA SER A 571 17.46 14.10 -24.84
C SER A 571 16.04 14.23 -24.30
N SER A 572 15.89 14.63 -23.03
CA SER A 572 14.59 14.96 -22.44
C SER A 572 14.14 16.41 -22.73
N VAL A 573 14.92 17.19 -23.49
CA VAL A 573 14.55 18.56 -23.87
C VAL A 573 13.29 18.51 -24.72
N HIS A 574 12.24 19.22 -24.31
CA HIS A 574 10.97 19.26 -25.03
C HIS A 574 11.12 20.07 -26.34
N PRO A 575 10.48 19.68 -27.47
CA PRO A 575 10.53 20.43 -28.72
C PRO A 575 10.15 21.91 -28.60
N GLU A 576 9.25 22.24 -27.66
CA GLU A 576 8.86 23.64 -27.41
C GLU A 576 10.02 24.54 -26.95
N ALA A 577 11.07 23.94 -26.38
CA ALA A 577 12.25 24.63 -25.86
C ALA A 577 13.46 24.55 -26.80
N TYR A 578 13.33 24.00 -28.00
CA TYR A 578 14.43 23.97 -28.99
C TYR A 578 14.97 25.38 -29.32
N PRO A 579 14.13 26.43 -29.45
CA PRO A 579 14.63 27.79 -29.65
C PRO A 579 15.52 28.30 -28.50
N VAL A 580 15.31 27.83 -27.26
CA VAL A 580 16.19 28.18 -26.13
C VAL A 580 17.58 27.57 -26.32
N VAL A 581 17.64 26.31 -26.76
CA VAL A 581 18.90 25.64 -27.07
C VAL A 581 19.62 26.33 -28.23
N GLU A 582 18.91 26.74 -29.26
CA GLU A 582 19.49 27.49 -30.39
C GLU A 582 20.14 28.81 -29.93
N ARG A 583 19.51 29.54 -29.00
CA ARG A 583 20.11 30.75 -28.38
C ARG A 583 21.38 30.42 -27.58
N ILE A 584 21.38 29.30 -26.83
CA ILE A 584 22.57 28.82 -26.11
C ILE A 584 23.71 28.51 -27.08
N LEU A 585 23.43 27.77 -28.15
CA LEU A 585 24.41 27.38 -29.17
C LEU A 585 24.99 28.59 -29.92
N ALA A 586 24.15 29.58 -30.24
CA ALA A 586 24.58 30.82 -30.87
C ALA A 586 25.54 31.61 -29.97
N LYS A 587 25.29 31.66 -28.65
CA LYS A 587 26.15 32.36 -27.68
C LYS A 587 27.56 31.78 -27.60
N ILE A 588 27.68 30.46 -27.67
CA ILE A 588 28.98 29.75 -27.61
C ILE A 588 29.59 29.49 -28.99
N ASN A 589 28.90 29.87 -30.07
CA ASN A 589 29.29 29.66 -31.45
C ASN A 589 29.69 28.21 -31.76
N LYS A 590 28.85 27.25 -31.34
CA LYS A 590 29.04 25.81 -31.57
C LYS A 590 27.79 25.16 -32.12
N HIS A 591 27.94 24.06 -32.85
CA HIS A 591 26.82 23.22 -33.24
C HIS A 591 26.42 22.27 -32.10
N VAL A 592 25.16 21.82 -32.11
CA VAL A 592 24.63 20.92 -31.07
C VAL A 592 25.46 19.64 -30.89
N ALA A 593 25.98 19.07 -31.98
CA ALA A 593 26.82 17.88 -31.96
C ALA A 593 28.17 18.10 -31.24
N ASP A 594 28.63 19.34 -31.15
CA ASP A 594 29.88 19.72 -30.48
C ASP A 594 29.71 19.97 -28.98
N VAL A 595 28.47 20.01 -28.50
CA VAL A 595 28.11 20.38 -27.13
C VAL A 595 27.50 19.20 -26.38
N LEU A 596 26.69 18.40 -27.08
CA LEU A 596 25.89 17.34 -26.48
C LEU A 596 26.78 16.22 -25.90
N GLY A 597 26.70 16.01 -24.58
CA GLY A 597 27.55 15.07 -23.85
C GLY A 597 28.92 15.61 -23.43
N LYS A 598 29.22 16.89 -23.70
CA LYS A 598 30.53 17.52 -23.48
C LYS A 598 30.42 18.66 -22.46
N ARG A 599 30.47 18.32 -21.17
CA ARG A 599 30.31 19.26 -20.04
C ARG A 599 31.15 20.54 -20.15
N GLU A 600 32.40 20.40 -20.60
CA GLU A 600 33.34 21.52 -20.76
C GLU A 600 32.82 22.60 -21.73
N SER A 601 32.03 22.22 -22.72
CA SER A 601 31.47 23.16 -23.71
C SER A 601 30.39 24.07 -23.15
N LEU A 602 29.84 23.75 -21.99
CA LEU A 602 28.79 24.52 -21.29
C LEU A 602 29.33 25.27 -20.07
N SER A 603 30.62 25.12 -19.76
CA SER A 603 31.29 25.80 -18.66
C SER A 603 31.24 27.32 -18.83
N GLY A 604 30.83 28.03 -17.77
CA GLY A 604 30.77 29.49 -17.73
C GLY A 604 29.46 30.10 -18.23
N LEU A 605 28.48 29.29 -18.65
CA LEU A 605 27.13 29.77 -18.96
C LEU A 605 26.32 29.99 -17.69
N SER A 606 25.71 31.17 -17.59
CA SER A 606 24.68 31.44 -16.56
C SER A 606 23.30 31.06 -17.09
N PRO A 607 22.55 30.17 -16.42
CA PRO A 607 21.19 29.81 -16.85
C PRO A 607 20.25 31.02 -16.93
N ALA A 608 20.50 32.07 -16.13
CA ALA A 608 19.67 33.28 -16.13
C ALA A 608 19.72 34.06 -17.46
N GLU A 609 20.77 33.89 -18.27
CA GLU A 609 20.92 34.58 -19.56
C GLU A 609 19.94 34.08 -20.63
N PHE A 610 19.38 32.89 -20.46
CA PHE A 610 18.52 32.25 -21.46
C PHE A 610 17.04 32.18 -21.05
N VAL A 611 16.71 32.72 -19.88
CA VAL A 611 15.32 32.85 -19.41
C VAL A 611 14.54 33.80 -20.32
N ASP A 612 13.29 33.47 -20.58
CA ASP A 612 12.32 34.33 -21.27
C ASP A 612 10.94 34.25 -20.59
N ASP A 613 9.94 34.93 -21.16
CA ASP A 613 8.59 35.01 -20.58
C ASP A 613 7.89 33.64 -20.48
N ARG A 614 8.32 32.67 -21.31
CA ARG A 614 7.73 31.31 -21.35
C ARG A 614 8.58 30.31 -20.56
N PHE A 615 9.91 30.38 -20.66
CA PHE A 615 10.84 29.43 -20.08
C PHE A 615 11.66 30.07 -18.97
N GLY A 616 11.33 29.70 -17.73
CA GLY A 616 12.00 30.18 -16.54
C GLY A 616 13.31 29.48 -16.23
N LEU A 617 13.89 29.89 -15.10
CA LEU A 617 15.17 29.37 -14.61
C LEU A 617 15.19 27.84 -14.38
N PRO A 618 14.13 27.19 -13.85
CA PRO A 618 14.09 25.74 -13.72
C PRO A 618 14.26 25.02 -15.07
N THR A 619 13.48 25.40 -16.08
CA THR A 619 13.55 24.79 -17.41
C THR A 619 14.93 24.96 -18.05
N VAL A 620 15.52 26.17 -18.00
CA VAL A 620 16.85 26.40 -18.59
C VAL A 620 17.94 25.56 -17.88
N ARG A 621 17.86 25.40 -16.56
CA ARG A 621 18.78 24.52 -15.81
C ARG A 621 18.66 23.06 -16.24
N ASP A 622 17.44 22.57 -16.40
CA ASP A 622 17.20 21.21 -16.87
C ASP A 622 17.72 21.01 -18.30
N ILE A 623 17.52 21.99 -19.19
CA ILE A 623 18.07 21.98 -20.55
C ILE A 623 19.59 21.85 -20.51
N LEU A 624 20.28 22.66 -19.71
CA LEU A 624 21.75 22.59 -19.61
C LEU A 624 22.21 21.21 -19.07
N SER A 625 21.52 20.69 -18.06
CA SER A 625 21.79 19.34 -17.54
C SER A 625 21.58 18.25 -18.60
N GLU A 626 20.54 18.36 -19.43
CA GLU A 626 20.28 17.44 -20.54
C GLU A 626 21.31 17.59 -21.67
N LEU A 627 21.80 18.80 -21.95
CA LEU A 627 22.90 18.98 -22.91
C LEU A 627 24.21 18.36 -22.40
N GLU A 628 24.46 18.39 -21.09
CA GLU A 628 25.61 17.70 -20.48
C GLU A 628 25.49 16.17 -20.54
N LYS A 629 24.29 15.63 -20.27
CA LYS A 629 24.02 14.19 -20.18
C LYS A 629 22.66 13.86 -20.84
N PRO A 630 22.61 13.79 -22.18
CA PRO A 630 21.34 13.66 -22.91
C PRO A 630 20.65 12.33 -22.62
N GLY A 631 19.38 12.39 -22.23
CA GLY A 631 18.56 11.21 -22.03
C GLY A 631 19.13 10.28 -20.96
N ARG A 632 19.74 10.86 -19.92
CA ARG A 632 20.34 10.14 -18.79
C ARG A 632 19.32 9.18 -18.19
N ASP A 633 19.65 7.90 -18.20
CA ASP A 633 18.84 6.89 -17.52
C ASP A 633 18.88 7.14 -15.99
N PRO A 634 17.74 7.29 -15.31
CA PRO A 634 17.70 7.49 -13.85
C PRO A 634 18.00 6.21 -13.05
N ARG A 635 18.04 5.04 -13.70
CA ARG A 635 18.28 3.74 -13.06
C ARG A 635 19.76 3.56 -12.68
N PRO A 636 20.05 2.74 -11.65
CA PRO A 636 21.43 2.49 -11.22
C PRO A 636 22.20 1.62 -12.24
N GLU A 637 23.52 1.57 -12.08
CA GLU A 637 24.36 0.63 -12.82
C GLU A 637 24.16 -0.81 -12.32
N PHE A 638 24.23 -1.76 -13.24
CA PHE A 638 23.98 -3.17 -12.99
C PHE A 638 25.08 -3.83 -12.14
N LYS A 639 24.69 -4.60 -11.11
CA LYS A 639 25.57 -5.36 -10.21
C LYS A 639 25.01 -6.76 -9.95
N THR A 640 25.88 -7.75 -9.70
CA THR A 640 25.49 -9.16 -9.47
C THR A 640 25.62 -9.57 -8.00
N ALA A 641 24.72 -10.44 -7.52
CA ALA A 641 24.73 -11.06 -6.19
C ALA A 641 25.40 -12.45 -6.22
N THR A 642 25.99 -12.92 -5.11
CA THR A 642 26.58 -14.27 -5.05
C THR A 642 26.03 -15.09 -3.87
N PHE A 643 25.23 -16.12 -4.13
CA PHE A 643 24.71 -17.00 -3.09
C PHE A 643 25.75 -18.00 -2.56
N ARG A 644 25.65 -18.37 -1.28
CA ARG A 644 26.52 -19.36 -0.62
C ARG A 644 26.11 -20.79 -0.97
N GLU A 645 27.08 -21.64 -1.31
CA GLU A 645 26.87 -23.06 -1.62
C GLU A 645 26.46 -23.88 -0.37
N GLY A 646 25.55 -24.87 -0.55
CA GLY A 646 25.24 -25.91 0.45
C GLY A 646 24.06 -25.66 1.40
N VAL A 647 23.31 -24.56 1.27
CA VAL A 647 22.15 -24.23 2.14
C VAL A 647 20.87 -24.21 1.29
N GLU A 648 20.09 -25.29 1.22
CA GLU A 648 19.03 -25.42 0.21
C GLU A 648 17.61 -25.40 0.79
N LYS A 649 17.43 -25.92 2.00
CA LYS A 649 16.15 -26.02 2.70
C LYS A 649 16.19 -25.24 4.00
N ILE A 650 15.02 -24.91 4.54
CA ILE A 650 14.92 -24.30 5.88
C ILE A 650 15.63 -25.15 6.94
N SER A 651 15.62 -26.48 6.78
CA SER A 651 16.33 -27.43 7.66
C SER A 651 17.86 -27.26 7.67
N ASP A 652 18.42 -26.65 6.63
CA ASP A 652 19.87 -26.51 6.47
C ASP A 652 20.37 -25.21 7.10
N LEU A 653 19.44 -24.32 7.47
CA LEU A 653 19.74 -23.08 8.16
C LEU A 653 20.02 -23.35 9.63
N THR A 654 21.23 -23.03 10.06
CA THR A 654 21.55 -22.95 11.47
C THR A 654 21.54 -21.49 11.91
N PRO A 655 21.00 -21.21 13.11
CA PRO A 655 21.10 -19.88 13.66
C PRO A 655 22.56 -19.44 13.79
N GLY A 656 22.85 -18.18 13.43
CA GLY A 656 24.19 -17.60 13.34
C GLY A 656 24.83 -17.63 11.95
N MET A 657 24.28 -18.37 10.98
CA MET A 657 24.80 -18.36 9.59
C MET A 657 24.69 -16.98 8.95
N VAL A 658 25.75 -16.54 8.27
CA VAL A 658 25.76 -15.34 7.43
C VAL A 658 25.64 -15.73 5.96
N LEU A 659 24.69 -15.10 5.27
CA LEU A 659 24.28 -15.37 3.89
C LEU A 659 24.09 -14.05 3.13
N GLU A 660 24.34 -14.05 1.82
CA GLU A 660 23.82 -13.02 0.92
C GLU A 660 22.41 -13.40 0.49
N GLY A 661 21.53 -12.41 0.41
CA GLY A 661 20.17 -12.57 -0.09
C GLY A 661 19.72 -11.34 -0.87
N VAL A 662 18.61 -11.48 -1.58
CA VAL A 662 17.99 -10.39 -2.33
C VAL A 662 16.71 -9.99 -1.62
N VAL A 663 16.53 -8.69 -1.38
CA VAL A 663 15.30 -8.16 -0.81
C VAL A 663 14.16 -8.38 -1.81
N THR A 664 13.18 -9.21 -1.45
CA THR A 664 12.02 -9.50 -2.31
C THR A 664 10.94 -8.44 -2.17
N ASN A 665 10.77 -7.95 -0.93
CA ASN A 665 9.69 -7.05 -0.57
C ASN A 665 10.09 -6.25 0.67
N VAL A 666 9.77 -4.96 0.70
CA VAL A 666 9.92 -4.11 1.89
C VAL A 666 8.54 -3.83 2.46
N ALA A 667 8.35 -4.07 3.75
CA ALA A 667 7.12 -3.81 4.48
C ALA A 667 7.35 -2.73 5.55
N ALA A 668 6.27 -2.18 6.13
CA ALA A 668 6.41 -1.16 7.17
C ALA A 668 7.13 -1.65 8.44
N PHE A 669 7.12 -2.97 8.69
CA PHE A 669 7.70 -3.59 9.89
C PHE A 669 9.05 -4.28 9.64
N GLY A 670 9.57 -4.27 8.41
CA GLY A 670 10.82 -4.93 8.06
C GLY A 670 10.97 -5.21 6.58
N ALA A 671 11.98 -6.00 6.22
CA ALA A 671 12.23 -6.42 4.85
C ALA A 671 12.22 -7.95 4.74
N PHE A 672 11.61 -8.46 3.68
CA PHE A 672 11.66 -9.85 3.30
C PHE A 672 12.86 -10.08 2.38
N VAL A 673 13.68 -11.04 2.73
CA VAL A 673 14.93 -11.34 2.05
C VAL A 673 14.91 -12.80 1.62
N ASP A 674 15.03 -13.02 0.32
CA ASP A 674 15.27 -14.32 -0.27
C ASP A 674 16.75 -14.66 -0.11
N ILE A 675 17.03 -15.56 0.83
CA ILE A 675 18.34 -16.21 1.02
C ILE A 675 18.45 -17.52 0.23
N GLY A 676 17.45 -17.77 -0.60
CA GLY A 676 17.35 -18.84 -1.56
C GLY A 676 16.80 -20.14 -1.00
N VAL A 677 16.08 -20.22 0.12
CA VAL A 677 15.55 -21.50 0.67
C VAL A 677 14.06 -21.73 0.37
N HIS A 678 13.56 -21.12 -0.72
CA HIS A 678 12.14 -21.11 -1.14
C HIS A 678 11.16 -20.46 -0.15
N GLN A 679 11.69 -19.83 0.89
CA GLN A 679 10.93 -19.12 1.89
C GLN A 679 11.70 -17.85 2.26
N ASP A 680 11.04 -16.72 2.10
CA ASP A 680 11.62 -15.43 2.48
C ASP A 680 11.83 -15.38 4.00
N GLY A 681 13.00 -14.89 4.40
CA GLY A 681 13.26 -14.54 5.79
C GLY A 681 12.90 -13.09 6.08
N LEU A 682 12.38 -12.85 7.27
CA LEU A 682 12.00 -11.50 7.72
C LEU A 682 13.16 -10.88 8.51
N VAL A 683 13.69 -9.77 8.02
CA VAL A 683 14.49 -8.83 8.80
C VAL A 683 13.55 -7.79 9.40
N HIS A 684 13.30 -7.87 10.70
CA HIS A 684 12.46 -6.88 11.39
C HIS A 684 13.15 -5.50 11.39
N VAL A 685 12.38 -4.40 11.38
CA VAL A 685 12.93 -3.02 11.31
C VAL A 685 14.02 -2.72 12.35
N SER A 686 13.88 -3.26 13.57
CA SER A 686 14.88 -3.11 14.63
C SER A 686 16.18 -3.90 14.41
N ALA A 687 16.15 -4.89 13.54
CA ALA A 687 17.25 -5.76 13.16
C ALA A 687 17.96 -5.31 11.87
N MET A 688 17.50 -4.21 11.25
CA MET A 688 18.07 -3.70 10.00
C MET A 688 19.30 -2.80 10.21
N SER A 689 19.38 -2.10 11.35
CA SER A 689 20.51 -1.22 11.69
C SER A 689 20.69 -1.11 13.20
N THR A 690 21.89 -0.70 13.61
CA THR A 690 22.21 -0.34 15.00
C THR A 690 21.62 1.01 15.40
N LYS A 691 21.21 1.85 14.44
CA LYS A 691 20.49 3.11 14.67
C LYS A 691 18.97 2.89 14.59
N PHE A 692 18.21 3.73 15.28
CA PHE A 692 16.76 3.72 15.17
C PHE A 692 16.34 4.08 13.73
N ILE A 693 15.56 3.20 13.12
CA ILE A 693 14.99 3.37 11.78
C ILE A 693 13.47 3.48 11.94
N LYS A 694 12.88 4.50 11.32
CA LYS A 694 11.43 4.66 11.29
C LYS A 694 10.81 3.94 10.09
N ASP A 695 11.48 3.95 8.95
CA ASP A 695 11.01 3.32 7.70
C ASP A 695 12.09 2.41 7.10
N PRO A 696 11.82 1.09 6.95
CA PRO A 696 12.71 0.15 6.27
C PRO A 696 13.18 0.59 4.88
N HIS A 697 12.39 1.37 4.14
CA HIS A 697 12.74 1.86 2.79
C HIS A 697 13.90 2.86 2.79
N GLU A 698 14.26 3.43 3.94
CA GLU A 698 15.45 4.29 4.07
C GLU A 698 16.75 3.49 4.03
N VAL A 699 16.69 2.19 4.29
CA VAL A 699 17.86 1.31 4.46
C VAL A 699 18.00 0.35 3.29
N VAL A 700 16.89 -0.21 2.82
CA VAL A 700 16.89 -1.20 1.74
C VAL A 700 15.79 -0.93 0.73
N LYS A 701 15.99 -1.43 -0.48
CA LYS A 701 15.03 -1.37 -1.59
C LYS A 701 14.67 -2.77 -2.09
N ALA A 702 13.49 -2.94 -2.67
CA ALA A 702 13.16 -4.19 -3.34
C ALA A 702 14.14 -4.45 -4.49
N GLY A 703 14.62 -5.70 -4.60
CA GLY A 703 15.68 -6.11 -5.53
C GLY A 703 17.11 -5.84 -5.06
N GLN A 704 17.32 -5.21 -3.90
CA GLN A 704 18.66 -4.94 -3.39
C GLN A 704 19.31 -6.22 -2.83
N VAL A 705 20.60 -6.40 -3.11
CA VAL A 705 21.44 -7.44 -2.51
C VAL A 705 21.88 -7.00 -1.12
N VAL A 706 21.65 -7.83 -0.11
CA VAL A 706 21.98 -7.56 1.29
C VAL A 706 22.67 -8.77 1.92
N THR A 707 23.53 -8.50 2.91
CA THR A 707 24.12 -9.54 3.76
C THR A 707 23.31 -9.65 5.05
N VAL A 708 22.89 -10.86 5.40
CA VAL A 708 22.02 -11.15 6.55
C VAL A 708 22.56 -12.31 7.37
N LYS A 709 22.20 -12.33 8.65
CA LYS A 709 22.51 -13.40 9.60
C LYS A 709 21.22 -14.06 10.09
N VAL A 710 21.19 -15.39 10.16
CA VAL A 710 20.02 -16.15 10.62
C VAL A 710 19.88 -16.03 12.14
N LEU A 711 18.73 -15.58 12.63
CA LEU A 711 18.39 -15.51 14.05
C LEU A 711 17.57 -16.71 14.52
N GLU A 712 16.55 -17.10 13.78
CA GLU A 712 15.66 -18.19 14.20
C GLU A 712 15.02 -18.85 12.98
N THR A 713 14.75 -20.15 13.08
CA THR A 713 14.02 -20.92 12.08
C THR A 713 12.88 -21.70 12.73
N ASP A 714 11.66 -21.44 12.27
CA ASP A 714 10.47 -22.22 12.61
C ASP A 714 10.06 -23.04 11.39
N VAL A 715 10.46 -24.31 11.39
CA VAL A 715 10.18 -25.26 10.28
C VAL A 715 8.69 -25.56 10.17
N LYS A 716 7.93 -25.57 11.26
CA LYS A 716 6.49 -25.90 11.23
C LYS A 716 5.70 -24.78 10.58
N ARG A 717 6.02 -23.53 10.89
CA ARG A 717 5.35 -22.34 10.32
C ARG A 717 6.00 -21.83 9.04
N GLN A 718 7.10 -22.45 8.57
CA GLN A 718 7.92 -21.99 7.45
C GLN A 718 8.33 -20.51 7.63
N ARG A 719 8.86 -20.16 8.80
CA ARG A 719 9.32 -18.80 9.11
C ARG A 719 10.81 -18.77 9.39
N ILE A 720 11.48 -17.75 8.87
CA ILE A 720 12.91 -17.51 9.09
C ILE A 720 13.04 -16.07 9.60
N ALA A 721 13.65 -15.89 10.76
CA ALA A 721 14.00 -14.57 11.29
C ALA A 721 15.45 -14.27 10.93
N LEU A 722 15.68 -13.08 10.37
CA LEU A 722 16.99 -12.62 9.91
C LEU A 722 17.37 -11.30 10.59
N THR A 723 18.66 -11.00 10.65
CA THR A 723 19.19 -9.69 11.05
C THR A 723 20.21 -9.19 10.03
N MET A 724 20.23 -7.89 9.77
CA MET A 724 21.32 -7.23 9.04
C MET A 724 22.41 -6.70 9.99
N ARG A 725 22.18 -6.77 11.31
CA ARG A 725 23.18 -6.45 12.33
C ARG A 725 24.04 -7.69 12.58
N LEU A 726 25.16 -7.77 11.88
CA LEU A 726 26.04 -8.95 11.92
C LEU A 726 26.65 -9.19 13.32
N ASP A 727 26.79 -8.12 14.10
CA ASP A 727 27.34 -8.11 15.46
C ASP A 727 26.33 -8.55 16.54
N ASP A 728 25.06 -8.79 16.20
CA ASP A 728 24.09 -9.26 17.19
C ASP A 728 24.45 -10.67 17.66
N ASP A 729 24.70 -10.80 18.97
CA ASP A 729 25.04 -12.07 19.60
C ASP A 729 23.85 -13.01 19.69
N PHE A 730 24.15 -14.29 19.48
CA PHE A 730 23.17 -15.36 19.59
C PHE A 730 22.90 -15.67 21.07
N ALA A 731 21.79 -15.20 21.63
CA ALA A 731 21.31 -15.70 22.91
C ALA A 731 20.35 -16.87 22.64
N PRO A 732 20.74 -18.15 22.88
CA PRO A 732 19.82 -19.26 22.73
C PRO A 732 18.63 -19.07 23.68
N ALA A 733 17.42 -19.12 23.12
CA ALA A 733 16.17 -19.05 23.86
C ALA A 733 16.01 -20.27 24.77
N ASN A 734 16.57 -20.18 25.98
CA ASN A 734 16.24 -20.98 27.16
C ASN A 734 16.72 -20.24 28.42
N ALA A 735 16.36 -18.97 28.57
CA ALA A 735 16.58 -18.22 29.82
C ALA A 735 15.70 -16.96 29.98
N ALA A 736 14.46 -16.97 29.49
CA ALA A 736 13.53 -15.86 29.69
C ALA A 736 12.09 -16.34 29.91
N ALA A 737 11.91 -17.27 30.83
CA ALA A 737 10.62 -17.51 31.48
C ALA A 737 10.90 -17.63 32.99
N GLY A 738 10.83 -16.49 33.69
CA GLY A 738 10.92 -16.45 35.15
C GLY A 738 11.86 -15.39 35.72
N ALA A 739 11.50 -14.12 35.56
CA ALA A 739 11.88 -13.07 36.51
C ALA A 739 11.01 -11.83 36.29
N GLY A 740 9.79 -11.88 36.82
CA GLY A 740 9.09 -10.65 37.16
C GLY A 740 9.82 -10.02 38.34
N THR A 741 10.44 -8.87 38.14
CA THR A 741 10.88 -8.01 39.26
C THR A 741 10.50 -6.57 38.94
N GLY A 742 9.56 -6.08 39.74
CA GLY A 742 9.10 -4.70 39.73
C GLY A 742 10.25 -3.71 39.91
N SER A 743 10.20 -2.65 39.12
CA SER A 743 11.03 -1.47 39.27
C SER A 743 10.56 -0.67 40.49
N GLN A 744 11.17 -0.93 41.65
CA GLN A 744 11.22 0.05 42.72
C GLN A 744 12.33 1.06 42.41
N ARG A 745 11.92 2.31 42.19
CA ARG A 745 12.78 3.49 42.09
C ARG A 745 13.57 3.67 43.39
N GLY A 746 14.89 3.43 43.32
CA GLY A 746 15.85 3.88 44.33
C GLY A 746 16.41 5.24 43.92
N ALA A 747 15.94 6.29 44.58
CA ALA A 747 16.47 7.64 44.49
C ALA A 747 17.89 7.70 45.10
N GLN A 748 18.79 8.31 44.36
CA GLN A 748 20.11 8.74 44.80
C GLN A 748 19.91 9.85 45.85
N ASP A 749 20.46 9.69 47.05
CA ASP A 749 20.58 10.81 47.98
C ASP A 749 22.02 11.12 48.36
N ARG A 750 22.28 12.43 48.35
CA ARG A 750 23.55 13.07 48.64
C ARG A 750 23.73 13.18 50.16
N ARG A 751 24.99 12.99 50.57
CA ARG A 751 25.66 13.53 51.76
C ARG A 751 24.82 14.40 52.72
N GLY A 752 24.76 14.00 53.99
CA GLY A 752 24.54 14.94 55.09
C GLY A 752 24.24 14.31 56.44
N GLY A 753 25.29 14.12 57.26
CA GLY A 753 25.29 14.42 58.70
C GLY A 753 24.42 13.61 59.68
N GLY A 754 25.10 12.85 60.54
CA GLY A 754 24.88 12.93 62.00
C GLY A 754 23.98 11.89 62.66
N GLY A 755 24.56 11.17 63.63
CA GLY A 755 23.83 10.79 64.85
C GLY A 755 23.53 9.31 65.07
N GLY A 756 24.46 8.62 65.75
CA GLY A 756 24.19 7.85 66.97
C GLY A 756 23.14 6.73 66.98
N GLY A 757 23.64 5.50 67.18
CA GLY A 757 23.27 4.78 68.41
C GLY A 757 22.27 3.63 68.34
N SER A 758 22.79 2.46 68.73
CA SER A 758 22.13 1.36 69.44
C SER A 758 21.40 0.27 68.65
N ALA A 759 22.01 -0.92 68.77
CA ALA A 759 21.44 -2.24 68.64
C ALA A 759 20.18 -2.46 69.50
N ARG A 760 19.28 -3.34 69.02
CA ARG A 760 18.90 -4.55 69.76
C ARG A 760 18.04 -5.51 68.91
N ASP A 761 18.48 -6.76 68.97
CA ASP A 761 17.73 -8.01 68.81
C ASP A 761 16.25 -7.95 69.21
N VAL A 762 15.42 -8.75 68.53
CA VAL A 762 14.59 -9.81 69.14
C VAL A 762 14.11 -10.79 68.05
N ARG A 763 14.41 -12.06 68.28
CA ARG A 763 13.89 -13.24 67.58
C ARG A 763 12.42 -13.48 67.93
N GLY A 764 11.62 -13.88 66.95
CA GLY A 764 10.29 -14.47 67.13
C GLY A 764 10.11 -15.62 66.14
N ASN A 765 10.05 -16.85 66.68
CA ASN A 765 9.96 -18.13 65.99
C ASN A 765 8.48 -18.53 65.85
N ASN A 766 8.02 -18.96 64.66
CA ASN A 766 7.04 -20.05 64.59
C ASN A 766 6.92 -20.72 63.21
N ARG A 767 6.89 -22.06 63.27
CA ARG A 767 6.72 -23.04 62.17
C ARG A 767 5.25 -23.36 61.91
N ARG A 768 5.04 -24.04 60.77
CA ARG A 768 3.87 -24.84 60.28
C ARG A 768 2.96 -24.05 59.33
N GLU A 769 2.45 -24.59 58.22
CA GLU A 769 2.37 -25.96 57.71
C GLU A 769 2.05 -25.91 56.21
N SER A 770 2.42 -26.97 55.48
CA SER A 770 2.29 -27.16 54.04
C SER A 770 1.07 -27.99 53.66
N GLU A 771 0.45 -27.58 52.54
CA GLU A 771 -0.35 -28.37 51.58
C GLU A 771 -1.82 -28.72 51.92
N PRO A 772 -2.74 -28.88 50.92
CA PRO A 772 -2.53 -29.76 49.75
C PRO A 772 -2.95 -29.25 48.35
N ALA A 773 -2.25 -29.84 47.38
CA ALA A 773 -2.44 -29.76 45.94
C ALA A 773 -3.74 -30.44 45.45
N GLY A 774 -4.39 -29.80 44.47
CA GLY A 774 -5.63 -30.26 43.85
C GLY A 774 -5.43 -31.18 42.63
N ALA A 775 -6.08 -32.34 42.71
CA ALA A 775 -6.70 -33.25 41.72
C ALA A 775 -6.32 -33.29 40.22
N MET A 776 -5.66 -32.31 39.60
CA MET A 776 -5.37 -32.32 38.16
C MET A 776 -3.98 -32.90 37.83
N ALA A 777 -3.04 -32.84 38.78
CA ALA A 777 -1.70 -33.43 38.64
C ALA A 777 -1.68 -34.97 38.68
N ALA A 778 -2.72 -35.61 39.24
CA ALA A 778 -2.81 -37.06 39.34
C ALA A 778 -3.36 -37.74 38.05
N ALA A 779 -3.96 -36.98 37.13
CA ALA A 779 -4.53 -37.53 35.90
C ALA A 779 -3.48 -37.68 34.77
N PHE A 780 -2.43 -36.86 34.75
CA PHE A 780 -1.41 -36.88 33.69
C PHE A 780 -0.32 -37.96 33.86
N ALA A 781 -0.21 -38.57 35.04
CA ALA A 781 0.78 -39.61 35.31
C ALA A 781 0.38 -41.03 34.84
N LYS A 782 -0.80 -41.21 34.24
CA LYS A 782 -1.32 -42.53 33.80
C LYS A 782 -1.37 -42.77 32.28
N LEU A 783 -0.88 -41.85 31.45
CA LEU A 783 -0.88 -41.98 29.98
C LEU A 783 0.52 -42.17 29.35
N LYS A 784 1.52 -42.55 30.15
CA LYS A 784 2.80 -43.08 29.64
C LYS A 784 3.06 -44.47 30.20
N ARG A 785 2.38 -45.46 29.62
CA ARG A 785 2.85 -46.83 29.44
C ARG A 785 2.32 -47.36 28.12
#